data_AF-A0A4Y8K2P1-F1
#
_entry.id   AF-A0A4Y8K2P1-F1
#
_cell.length_a   1.000
_cell.length_b   1.000
_cell.length_c   1.000
_cell.angle_alpha   90.00
_cell.angle_beta   90.00
_cell.angle_gamma   90.00
#
_symmetry.space_group_name_H-M   'P 1'
#
loop_
_entity.id
_entity.type
_entity.pdbx_description
1 polymer ?
#
loop_
_entity_poly.entity_id
_entity_poly.type
_entity_poly.pdbx_seq_one_letter_code
_entity_poly.pdbx_strand_id
1 'polypeptide(L)'
;MSELITPELVALDTHLGSEPKDVIRRLAELVVESGRATEIEALYADALAREAKTATGIPGGLAIPHCRSSAVLEPTLALARLSTPVDFGSKDGPADLVFLIAAPEGADQEHLKILAKLARSLMKKDFTAALRDASTAQQIVDLVGNVVAPVPVAAGAHAAGAAENANAGTGPAQSGAESTSRGRIVAVTACPTGIAHTYMAADSLVAAAKAVGVDLQVETQGSAGVTPLDPAVIAAADAVIFAVDVDVRGRERFAGKPVINVPVKRGIDEPGRLIEEALAAALNPNARRVSGTVDLGGASNEKSEHLGQKLKRALLTGVSYMIPFVAGGGLLIALGFLLGGYEITEVADDVVINNSLFNLPDGGMLTYLGAVFFKIGALSMGFLVPALAGYIAFAIADRPGIAPGFVAGAVAGFMGAGFLGGIVGGLLAGVVAMSIARISVPRWLRSLMPVVIIPLIASIVASGLMFLVLGGPIALLTVGLGNWLNGMTGASAVILGVILGLMMAFDLGGPVNKVAYSFAVAGLGAASLANQAPWQIMAAVMAAGMVPPLAMALATVIDKKLFSLSERENGKAAWLLGASFISEGAIPFAAADVFRVIPAAMLGAAVTGGLSMAWNITSKAPHGGMFVFFAIDNFLLFVLAIAIGTVVSAFAVVGLKRYAVRKPAVVDAAPVNA
;
A
#
# COMPACT_ATOMS: atom_id res chain seq x y z
N MET A 1 -32.89 15.52 -26.22
CA MET A 1 -32.72 14.62 -25.05
C MET A 1 -34.11 14.29 -24.60
N SER A 2 -34.52 13.01 -24.64
CA SER A 2 -35.83 12.62 -24.07
C SER A 2 -35.80 12.85 -22.56
N GLU A 3 -36.85 13.47 -22.01
CA GLU A 3 -37.02 13.63 -20.57
C GLU A 3 -37.16 12.25 -19.94
N LEU A 4 -36.52 11.99 -18.79
CA LEU A 4 -36.55 10.65 -18.17
C LEU A 4 -37.90 10.28 -17.55
N ILE A 5 -38.74 11.27 -17.26
CA ILE A 5 -40.08 11.11 -16.70
C ILE A 5 -40.99 12.16 -17.34
N THR A 6 -42.24 11.80 -17.57
CA THR A 6 -43.29 12.68 -18.07
C THR A 6 -44.55 12.48 -17.23
N PRO A 7 -45.57 13.35 -17.33
CA PRO A 7 -46.78 13.21 -16.52
C PRO A 7 -47.50 11.87 -16.71
N GLU A 8 -47.41 11.28 -17.91
CA GLU A 8 -48.02 9.99 -18.25
C GLU A 8 -47.34 8.80 -17.54
N LEU A 9 -46.12 9.00 -17.04
CA LEU A 9 -45.34 7.99 -16.29
C LEU A 9 -45.57 8.06 -14.77
N VAL A 10 -46.52 8.89 -14.32
CA VAL A 10 -46.78 9.14 -12.90
C VAL A 10 -48.20 8.71 -12.53
N ALA A 11 -48.32 7.77 -11.59
CA ALA A 11 -49.56 7.43 -10.91
C ALA A 11 -49.56 8.02 -9.49
N LEU A 12 -50.57 8.84 -9.16
CA LEU A 12 -50.69 9.46 -7.83
C LEU A 12 -51.91 8.94 -7.08
N ASP A 13 -51.69 8.58 -5.82
CA ASP A 13 -52.71 8.20 -4.84
C ASP A 13 -53.61 7.06 -5.29
N THR A 14 -53.02 6.08 -6.00
CA THR A 14 -53.73 4.93 -6.56
C THR A 14 -53.46 3.64 -5.78
N HIS A 15 -54.48 2.78 -5.66
CA HIS A 15 -54.32 1.42 -5.19
C HIS A 15 -53.94 0.50 -6.37
N LEU A 16 -52.70 0.00 -6.38
CA LEU A 16 -52.16 -0.80 -7.49
C LEU A 16 -52.01 -2.30 -7.17
N GLY A 17 -52.72 -2.78 -6.16
CA GLY A 17 -52.62 -4.16 -5.67
C GLY A 17 -51.95 -4.24 -4.29
N SER A 18 -51.75 -5.47 -3.81
CA SER A 18 -51.19 -5.73 -2.47
C SER A 18 -49.80 -6.34 -2.48
N GLU A 19 -49.29 -6.72 -3.66
CA GLU A 19 -47.97 -7.35 -3.80
C GLU A 19 -47.07 -6.54 -4.76
N PRO A 20 -45.73 -6.61 -4.60
CA PRO A 20 -44.78 -5.94 -5.49
C PRO A 20 -45.02 -6.18 -6.97
N LYS A 21 -45.44 -7.40 -7.34
CA LYS A 21 -45.72 -7.80 -8.71
C LYS A 21 -46.85 -6.98 -9.34
N ASP A 22 -47.86 -6.61 -8.57
CA ASP A 22 -49.02 -5.87 -9.08
C ASP A 22 -48.61 -4.43 -9.41
N VAL A 23 -47.83 -3.82 -8.52
CA VAL A 23 -47.28 -2.46 -8.69
C VAL A 23 -46.29 -2.40 -9.86
N ILE A 24 -45.36 -3.38 -9.95
CA ILE A 24 -44.38 -3.45 -11.04
C ILE A 24 -45.08 -3.62 -12.39
N ARG A 25 -46.13 -4.46 -12.46
CA ARG A 25 -46.91 -4.64 -13.69
C ARG A 25 -47.56 -3.34 -14.13
N ARG A 26 -48.20 -2.60 -13.22
CA ARG A 26 -48.84 -1.33 -13.58
C ARG A 26 -47.84 -0.28 -14.03
N LEU A 27 -46.68 -0.21 -13.39
CA LEU A 27 -45.62 0.72 -13.82
C LEU A 27 -45.06 0.33 -15.20
N ALA A 28 -44.94 -0.96 -15.52
CA ALA A 28 -44.54 -1.41 -16.86
C ALA A 28 -45.60 -1.05 -17.92
N GLU A 29 -46.90 -1.15 -17.59
CA GLU A 29 -48.00 -0.69 -18.46
C GLU A 29 -47.88 0.81 -18.78
N LEU A 30 -47.65 1.67 -17.77
CA LEU A 30 -47.46 3.12 -18.00
C LEU A 30 -46.28 3.40 -18.94
N VAL A 31 -45.17 2.67 -18.77
CA VAL A 31 -43.98 2.83 -19.64
C VAL A 31 -44.31 2.48 -21.10
N VAL A 32 -45.08 1.41 -21.35
CA VAL A 32 -45.48 1.02 -22.70
C VAL A 32 -46.54 1.95 -23.28
N GLU A 33 -47.55 2.33 -22.48
CA GLU A 33 -48.60 3.30 -22.87
C GLU A 33 -48.00 4.65 -23.28
N SER A 34 -46.90 5.07 -22.64
CA SER A 34 -46.14 6.28 -22.99
C SER A 34 -45.25 6.15 -24.25
N GLY A 35 -45.21 4.97 -24.87
CA GLY A 35 -44.41 4.70 -26.07
C GLY A 35 -42.91 4.49 -25.83
N ARG A 36 -42.49 4.28 -24.57
CA ARG A 36 -41.07 4.15 -24.19
C ARG A 36 -40.57 2.71 -24.07
N ALA A 37 -41.47 1.75 -24.18
CA ALA A 37 -41.15 0.33 -24.31
C ALA A 37 -42.12 -0.34 -25.30
N THR A 38 -41.67 -1.44 -25.91
CA THR A 38 -42.42 -2.15 -26.96
C THR A 38 -43.38 -3.20 -26.42
N GLU A 39 -43.06 -3.82 -25.27
CA GLU A 39 -43.81 -4.97 -24.74
C GLU A 39 -43.92 -4.93 -23.20
N ILE A 40 -45.15 -5.02 -22.69
CA ILE A 40 -45.44 -4.98 -21.25
C ILE A 40 -44.87 -6.21 -20.56
N GLU A 41 -45.16 -7.41 -21.10
CA GLU A 41 -44.79 -8.67 -20.44
C GLU A 41 -43.27 -8.85 -20.34
N ALA A 42 -42.51 -8.41 -21.35
CA ALA A 42 -41.06 -8.45 -21.32
C ALA A 42 -40.48 -7.51 -20.24
N LEU A 43 -40.90 -6.24 -20.23
CA LEU A 43 -40.44 -5.27 -19.23
C LEU A 43 -40.83 -5.69 -17.80
N TYR A 44 -42.06 -6.16 -17.63
CA TYR A 44 -42.57 -6.68 -16.36
C TYR A 44 -41.74 -7.88 -15.87
N ALA A 45 -41.49 -8.86 -16.74
CA ALA A 45 -40.72 -10.04 -16.38
C ALA A 45 -39.29 -9.69 -15.96
N ASP A 46 -38.63 -8.77 -16.67
CA ASP A 46 -37.27 -8.33 -16.34
C ASP A 46 -37.20 -7.57 -15.00
N ALA A 47 -38.16 -6.69 -14.75
CA ALA A 47 -38.26 -5.96 -13.48
C ALA A 47 -38.57 -6.90 -12.30
N LEU A 48 -39.51 -7.83 -12.48
CA LEU A 48 -39.86 -8.80 -11.45
C LEU A 48 -38.73 -9.79 -11.16
N ALA A 49 -38.01 -10.24 -12.20
CA ALA A 49 -36.84 -11.10 -12.03
C ALA A 49 -35.73 -10.40 -11.24
N ARG A 50 -35.59 -9.08 -11.37
CA ARG A 50 -34.67 -8.30 -10.54
C ARG A 50 -35.15 -8.20 -9.09
N GLU A 51 -36.44 -7.94 -8.87
CA GLU A 51 -37.04 -7.86 -7.53
C GLU A 51 -36.85 -9.17 -6.76
N ALA A 52 -37.11 -10.31 -7.41
CA ALA A 52 -37.01 -11.64 -6.80
C ALA A 52 -35.58 -12.01 -6.35
N LYS A 53 -34.53 -11.43 -6.96
CA LYS A 53 -33.14 -11.66 -6.55
C LYS A 53 -32.80 -10.97 -5.22
N THR A 54 -33.29 -9.74 -5.05
CA THR A 54 -33.04 -8.95 -3.85
C THR A 54 -34.11 -7.87 -3.80
N ALA A 55 -34.87 -7.88 -2.71
CA ALA A 55 -35.86 -6.87 -2.34
C ALA A 55 -35.36 -5.44 -2.60
N THR A 56 -36.17 -4.62 -3.27
CA THR A 56 -35.78 -3.25 -3.65
C THR A 56 -36.35 -2.17 -2.74
N GLY A 57 -37.04 -2.57 -1.66
CA GLY A 57 -37.44 -1.69 -0.58
C GLY A 57 -36.22 -1.07 0.10
N ILE A 58 -36.28 0.25 0.31
CA ILE A 58 -35.27 1.01 1.03
C ILE A 58 -35.94 1.87 2.12
N PRO A 59 -35.19 2.29 3.16
CA PRO A 59 -35.77 3.05 4.25
C PRO A 59 -36.45 4.35 3.81
N GLY A 60 -37.54 4.70 4.49
CA GLY A 60 -38.32 5.90 4.27
C GLY A 60 -39.57 5.70 3.42
N GLY A 61 -40.13 4.49 3.37
CA GLY A 61 -41.35 4.17 2.60
C GLY A 61 -41.13 4.12 1.08
N LEU A 62 -39.94 3.70 0.64
CA LEU A 62 -39.52 3.77 -0.76
C LEU A 62 -39.25 2.38 -1.34
N ALA A 63 -39.56 2.18 -2.61
CA ALA A 63 -39.11 1.02 -3.39
C ALA A 63 -38.58 1.46 -4.76
N ILE A 64 -37.49 0.84 -5.22
CA ILE A 64 -36.85 1.17 -6.51
C ILE A 64 -36.62 -0.09 -7.35
N PRO A 65 -37.70 -0.72 -7.86
CA PRO A 65 -37.56 -1.78 -8.86
C PRO A 65 -36.84 -1.23 -10.09
N HIS A 66 -35.86 -1.97 -10.61
CA HIS A 66 -35.06 -1.51 -11.75
C HIS A 66 -34.65 -2.67 -12.65
N CYS A 67 -34.57 -2.45 -13.95
CA CYS A 67 -34.08 -3.47 -14.88
C CYS A 67 -33.40 -2.86 -16.10
N ARG A 68 -32.64 -3.72 -16.78
CA ARG A 68 -32.32 -3.54 -18.19
C ARG A 68 -33.21 -4.49 -18.95
N SER A 69 -33.81 -4.02 -20.04
CA SER A 69 -34.73 -4.83 -20.84
C SER A 69 -34.56 -4.47 -22.31
N SER A 70 -34.59 -5.49 -23.17
CA SER A 70 -34.60 -5.32 -24.62
C SER A 70 -35.90 -4.68 -25.12
N ALA A 71 -36.97 -4.72 -24.31
CA ALA A 71 -38.23 -4.07 -24.61
C ALA A 71 -38.21 -2.55 -24.40
N VAL A 72 -37.20 -1.99 -23.71
CA VAL A 72 -37.13 -0.56 -23.42
C VAL A 72 -36.44 0.17 -24.58
N LEU A 73 -37.11 1.17 -25.14
CA LEU A 73 -36.62 1.95 -26.29
C LEU A 73 -35.72 3.10 -25.86
N GLU A 74 -36.02 3.71 -24.72
CA GLU A 74 -35.22 4.79 -24.14
C GLU A 74 -35.23 4.75 -22.61
N PRO A 75 -34.16 5.22 -21.94
CA PRO A 75 -34.10 5.26 -20.48
C PRO A 75 -35.27 6.02 -19.88
N THR A 76 -35.96 5.40 -18.93
CA THR A 76 -37.23 5.89 -18.41
C THR A 76 -37.37 5.64 -16.90
N LEU A 77 -38.13 6.52 -16.26
CA LEU A 77 -38.50 6.48 -14.85
C LEU A 77 -40.02 6.61 -14.75
N ALA A 78 -40.67 5.58 -14.22
CA ALA A 78 -42.07 5.64 -13.83
C ALA A 78 -42.21 5.70 -12.31
N LEU A 79 -43.20 6.45 -11.83
CA LEU A 79 -43.45 6.67 -10.40
C LEU A 79 -44.88 6.29 -10.03
N ALA A 80 -45.04 5.59 -8.91
CA ALA A 80 -46.33 5.46 -8.23
C ALA A 80 -46.25 5.99 -6.80
N ARG A 81 -47.19 6.86 -6.42
CA ARG A 81 -47.54 7.12 -5.03
C ARG A 81 -48.79 6.31 -4.69
N LEU A 82 -48.65 5.35 -3.79
CA LEU A 82 -49.67 4.36 -3.47
C LEU A 82 -50.58 4.88 -2.37
N SER A 83 -51.90 4.74 -2.55
CA SER A 83 -52.87 5.01 -1.48
C SER A 83 -52.81 3.97 -0.35
N THR A 84 -52.32 2.77 -0.67
CA THR A 84 -52.08 1.68 0.27
C THR A 84 -50.65 1.20 0.08
N PRO A 85 -49.76 1.39 1.07
CA PRO A 85 -48.35 0.98 0.96
C PRO A 85 -48.20 -0.54 0.76
N VAL A 86 -47.21 -0.94 -0.04
CA VAL A 86 -46.93 -2.35 -0.38
C VAL A 86 -45.55 -2.77 0.15
N ASP A 87 -45.43 -3.98 0.68
CA ASP A 87 -44.17 -4.48 1.24
C ASP A 87 -43.19 -4.93 0.14
N PHE A 88 -42.14 -4.13 -0.06
CA PHE A 88 -41.00 -4.41 -0.94
C PHE A 88 -39.76 -4.90 -0.17
N GLY A 89 -39.93 -5.38 1.06
CA GLY A 89 -38.87 -6.01 1.86
C GLY A 89 -37.93 -5.04 2.59
N SER A 90 -38.36 -3.79 2.82
CA SER A 90 -37.60 -2.84 3.66
C SER A 90 -37.75 -3.18 5.15
N LYS A 91 -36.71 -2.89 5.94
CA LYS A 91 -36.69 -3.16 7.39
C LYS A 91 -37.62 -2.26 8.20
N ASP A 92 -38.01 -1.12 7.66
CA ASP A 92 -38.83 -0.10 8.32
C ASP A 92 -40.30 -0.11 7.86
N GLY A 93 -40.69 -1.09 7.04
CA GLY A 93 -42.07 -1.32 6.64
C GLY A 93 -42.34 -1.12 5.15
N PRO A 94 -43.62 -1.12 4.75
CA PRO A 94 -44.03 -1.06 3.35
C PRO A 94 -43.76 0.30 2.69
N ALA A 95 -43.65 0.31 1.36
CA ALA A 95 -43.37 1.49 0.56
C ALA A 95 -44.66 2.13 0.03
N ASP A 96 -44.77 3.46 0.18
CA ASP A 96 -45.82 4.29 -0.41
C ASP A 96 -45.35 4.97 -1.70
N LEU A 97 -44.05 5.09 -1.92
CA LEU A 97 -43.45 5.67 -3.12
C LEU A 97 -42.62 4.61 -3.86
N VAL A 98 -43.00 4.29 -5.09
CA VAL A 98 -42.36 3.25 -5.92
C VAL A 98 -41.84 3.85 -7.22
N PHE A 99 -40.58 3.58 -7.54
CA PHE A 99 -39.88 4.11 -8.71
C PHE A 99 -39.40 2.97 -9.60
N LEU A 100 -40.06 2.75 -10.74
CA LEU A 100 -39.56 1.82 -11.75
C LEU A 100 -38.52 2.52 -12.62
N ILE A 101 -37.28 2.07 -12.55
CA ILE A 101 -36.18 2.55 -13.41
C ILE A 101 -35.90 1.51 -14.48
N ALA A 102 -36.13 1.84 -15.74
CA ALA A 102 -35.90 0.92 -16.85
C ALA A 102 -34.96 1.54 -17.90
N ALA A 103 -34.05 0.73 -18.43
CA ALA A 103 -33.10 1.14 -19.45
C ALA A 103 -32.96 0.10 -20.57
N PRO A 104 -32.69 0.53 -21.82
CA PRO A 104 -32.38 -0.39 -22.92
C PRO A 104 -31.15 -1.26 -22.62
N GLU A 105 -31.10 -2.47 -23.19
CA GLU A 105 -29.86 -3.25 -23.22
C GLU A 105 -28.77 -2.49 -23.98
N GLY A 106 -27.59 -2.36 -23.37
CA GLY A 106 -26.47 -1.61 -23.96
C GLY A 106 -26.47 -0.08 -23.72
N ALA A 107 -27.40 0.45 -22.91
CA ALA A 107 -27.45 1.89 -22.60
C ALA A 107 -26.14 2.43 -21.98
N ASP A 108 -25.74 3.63 -22.43
CA ASP A 108 -24.48 4.29 -22.06
C ASP A 108 -24.34 4.57 -20.55
N GLN A 109 -23.08 4.58 -20.08
CA GLN A 109 -22.69 4.91 -18.69
C GLN A 109 -23.22 6.27 -18.19
N GLU A 110 -23.55 7.19 -19.10
CA GLU A 110 -24.06 8.52 -18.77
C GLU A 110 -25.49 8.48 -18.21
N HIS A 111 -26.37 7.65 -18.77
CA HIS A 111 -27.73 7.44 -18.24
C HIS A 111 -27.73 6.75 -16.88
N LEU A 112 -26.79 5.82 -16.63
CA LEU A 112 -26.64 5.20 -15.31
C LEU A 112 -26.17 6.18 -14.23
N LYS A 113 -25.35 7.18 -14.58
CA LYS A 113 -24.94 8.26 -13.64
C LYS A 113 -26.10 9.15 -13.23
N ILE A 114 -26.98 9.44 -14.18
CA ILE A 114 -28.21 10.21 -13.99
C ILE A 114 -29.16 9.45 -13.05
N LEU A 115 -29.34 8.14 -13.25
CA LEU A 115 -30.13 7.28 -12.37
C LEU A 115 -29.53 7.16 -10.95
N ALA A 116 -28.19 7.09 -10.84
CA ALA A 116 -27.50 7.14 -9.55
C ALA A 116 -27.61 8.50 -8.83
N LYS A 117 -27.79 9.60 -9.57
CA LYS A 117 -28.05 10.94 -9.01
C LYS A 117 -29.47 11.02 -8.44
N LEU A 118 -30.45 10.45 -9.15
CA LEU A 118 -31.83 10.36 -8.68
C LEU A 118 -31.96 9.48 -7.43
N ALA A 119 -31.38 8.27 -7.44
CA ALA A 119 -31.41 7.37 -6.28
C ALA A 119 -30.83 8.02 -5.01
N ARG A 120 -29.78 8.85 -5.13
CA ARG A 120 -29.23 9.63 -4.01
C ARG A 120 -30.15 10.74 -3.53
N SER A 121 -30.89 11.39 -4.43
CA SER A 121 -31.86 12.42 -4.03
C SER A 121 -33.10 11.83 -3.35
N LEU A 122 -33.50 10.61 -3.73
CA LEU A 122 -34.58 9.88 -3.07
C LEU A 122 -34.28 9.52 -1.60
N MET A 123 -33.01 9.57 -1.18
CA MET A 123 -32.64 9.40 0.22
C MET A 123 -32.79 10.68 1.06
N LYS A 124 -33.10 11.83 0.45
CA LYS A 124 -33.29 13.11 1.16
C LYS A 124 -34.73 13.23 1.65
N LYS A 125 -34.91 13.43 2.96
CA LYS A 125 -36.24 13.59 3.58
C LYS A 125 -37.06 14.72 2.98
N ASP A 126 -36.44 15.87 2.71
CA ASP A 126 -37.15 17.02 2.13
C ASP A 126 -37.64 16.73 0.71
N PHE A 127 -36.87 15.94 -0.06
CA PHE A 127 -37.26 15.57 -1.43
C PHE A 127 -38.42 14.58 -1.42
N THR A 128 -38.38 13.56 -0.56
CA THR A 128 -39.48 12.59 -0.44
C THR A 128 -40.73 13.20 0.21
N ALA A 129 -40.57 14.16 1.11
CA ALA A 129 -41.68 14.97 1.60
C ALA A 129 -42.31 15.79 0.45
N ALA A 130 -41.50 16.47 -0.36
CA ALA A 130 -41.99 17.21 -1.52
C ALA A 130 -42.73 16.31 -2.54
N LEU A 131 -42.26 15.07 -2.75
CA LEU A 131 -42.95 14.09 -3.61
C LEU A 131 -44.27 13.59 -3.00
N ARG A 132 -44.39 13.55 -1.66
CA ARG A 132 -45.66 13.21 -0.98
C ARG A 132 -46.65 14.38 -0.97
N ASP A 133 -46.16 15.61 -0.94
CA ASP A 133 -47.00 16.82 -0.94
C ASP A 133 -47.43 17.24 -2.36
N ALA A 134 -46.75 16.75 -3.40
CA ALA A 134 -47.09 17.05 -4.79
C ALA A 134 -48.53 16.64 -5.11
N SER A 135 -49.33 17.58 -5.62
CA SER A 135 -50.75 17.37 -5.91
C SER A 135 -51.01 17.02 -7.37
N THR A 136 -50.01 17.12 -8.25
CA THR A 136 -50.16 16.82 -9.68
C THR A 136 -48.96 16.04 -10.23
N ALA A 137 -49.20 15.24 -11.27
CA ALA A 137 -48.14 14.52 -11.99
C ALA A 137 -47.04 15.46 -12.52
N GLN A 138 -47.43 16.66 -13.00
CA GLN A 138 -46.48 17.66 -13.46
C GLN A 138 -45.54 18.14 -12.34
N GLN A 139 -46.05 18.34 -11.11
CA GLN A 139 -45.20 18.72 -9.97
C GLN A 139 -44.17 17.64 -9.65
N ILE A 140 -44.51 16.36 -9.79
CA ILE A 140 -43.56 15.25 -9.65
C ILE A 140 -42.48 15.33 -10.74
N VAL A 141 -42.88 15.54 -11.99
CA VAL A 141 -41.96 15.68 -13.12
C VAL A 141 -40.99 16.83 -12.89
N ASP A 142 -41.48 17.99 -12.43
CA ASP A 142 -40.64 19.16 -12.14
C ASP A 142 -39.66 18.89 -10.99
N LEU A 143 -40.12 18.24 -9.91
CA LEU A 143 -39.28 17.86 -8.77
C LEU A 143 -38.15 16.91 -9.21
N VAL A 144 -38.48 15.89 -10.00
CA VAL A 144 -37.50 14.94 -10.53
C VAL A 144 -36.59 15.63 -11.55
N GLY A 145 -37.12 16.42 -12.46
CA GLY A 145 -36.38 17.17 -13.48
C GLY A 145 -35.31 18.09 -12.87
N ASN A 146 -35.64 18.80 -11.79
CA ASN A 146 -34.70 19.67 -11.08
C ASN A 146 -33.52 18.92 -10.45
N VAL A 147 -33.68 17.63 -10.13
CA VAL A 147 -32.61 16.78 -9.63
C VAL A 147 -31.76 16.22 -10.78
N VAL A 148 -32.38 15.95 -11.92
CA VAL A 148 -31.87 15.10 -12.97
C VAL A 148 -31.29 15.89 -14.16
N ALA A 149 -31.71 17.14 -14.38
CA ALA A 149 -31.19 18.00 -15.45
C ALA A 149 -29.70 18.41 -15.22
N PRO A 150 -28.91 18.55 -16.31
CA PRO A 150 -27.67 19.31 -16.30
C PRO A 150 -28.01 20.81 -16.25
N VAL A 151 -27.35 21.57 -15.37
CA VAL A 151 -27.46 23.03 -15.33
C VAL A 151 -27.02 23.60 -16.69
N PRO A 152 -27.89 24.31 -17.45
CA PRO A 152 -27.44 25.05 -18.62
C PRO A 152 -26.60 26.24 -18.18
N VAL A 153 -25.41 26.39 -18.78
CA VAL A 153 -24.60 27.60 -18.64
C VAL A 153 -25.31 28.71 -19.42
N ALA A 154 -26.04 29.59 -18.72
CA ALA A 154 -26.55 30.82 -19.29
C ALA A 154 -25.60 31.98 -18.94
N ALA A 155 -25.19 32.69 -19.99
CA ALA A 155 -24.30 33.84 -19.97
C ALA A 155 -24.95 35.08 -19.34
N GLY A 156 -24.08 35.85 -18.67
CA GLY A 156 -24.15 37.26 -18.26
C GLY A 156 -25.47 38.04 -18.27
N ALA A 157 -25.78 38.65 -17.12
CA ALA A 157 -26.31 40.01 -17.06
C ALA A 157 -25.92 40.70 -15.75
N HIS A 158 -25.61 41.99 -15.88
CA HIS A 158 -25.08 42.93 -14.90
C HIS A 158 -25.88 43.11 -13.61
N ALA A 159 -25.16 43.45 -12.53
CA ALA A 159 -25.60 44.46 -11.58
C ALA A 159 -24.40 45.26 -11.05
N ALA A 160 -24.14 46.41 -11.69
CA ALA A 160 -23.55 47.57 -11.04
C ALA A 160 -24.55 48.04 -9.96
N GLY A 161 -24.16 48.40 -8.75
CA GLY A 161 -23.28 49.50 -8.41
C GLY A 161 -24.12 50.50 -7.61
N ALA A 162 -23.93 50.53 -6.30
CA ALA A 162 -24.31 51.64 -5.44
C ALA A 162 -23.46 51.55 -4.16
N ALA A 163 -22.42 52.35 -4.12
CA ALA A 163 -21.63 52.66 -2.93
C ALA A 163 -22.09 54.00 -2.35
N GLU A 164 -21.59 54.28 -1.14
CA GLU A 164 -21.61 55.55 -0.37
C GLU A 164 -22.85 55.73 0.54
N ASN A 165 -22.74 56.00 1.84
CA ASN A 165 -21.74 56.75 2.61
C ASN A 165 -21.70 56.28 4.08
N ALA A 166 -20.52 56.33 4.73
CA ALA A 166 -20.28 57.13 5.94
C ALA A 166 -18.89 56.86 6.53
N ASN A 167 -18.12 57.93 6.65
CA ASN A 167 -16.77 58.01 7.20
C ASN A 167 -16.84 58.50 8.67
N ALA A 168 -15.96 57.98 9.54
CA ALA A 168 -15.23 58.66 10.62
C ALA A 168 -15.11 57.87 11.94
N GLY A 169 -13.87 57.69 12.41
CA GLY A 169 -13.53 57.80 13.84
C GLY A 169 -12.91 56.61 14.58
N THR A 170 -11.57 56.61 14.64
CA THR A 170 -10.70 56.27 15.81
C THR A 170 -10.73 54.88 16.48
N GLY A 171 -9.54 54.25 16.59
CA GLY A 171 -9.22 53.31 17.68
C GLY A 171 -8.18 52.23 17.31
N PRO A 172 -7.12 52.01 18.11
CA PRO A 172 -6.14 50.95 17.85
C PRO A 172 -6.74 49.56 18.14
N ALA A 173 -6.33 48.62 17.30
CA ALA A 173 -6.55 47.17 17.36
C ALA A 173 -7.09 46.63 18.70
N GLN A 174 -8.34 46.16 18.67
CA GLN A 174 -8.81 45.13 19.58
C GLN A 174 -9.08 43.84 18.82
N SER A 175 -8.48 42.78 19.36
CA SER A 175 -8.73 41.37 19.13
C SER A 175 -10.23 41.01 19.09
N GLY A 176 -10.56 40.01 18.29
CA GLY A 176 -11.72 39.15 18.52
C GLY A 176 -12.88 39.34 17.55
N ALA A 177 -12.78 38.69 16.39
CA ALA A 177 -13.96 38.18 15.70
C ALA A 177 -13.62 36.76 15.21
N GLU A 178 -13.47 35.85 16.17
CA GLU A 178 -13.63 34.43 15.89
C GLU A 178 -15.05 34.23 15.39
N SER A 179 -15.20 33.89 14.12
CA SER A 179 -16.32 33.06 13.70
C SER A 179 -16.23 31.81 14.58
N THR A 180 -17.15 31.66 15.52
CA THR A 180 -17.18 30.51 16.44
C THR A 180 -17.42 29.24 15.61
N SER A 181 -16.34 28.61 15.15
CA SER A 181 -16.41 27.32 14.45
C SER A 181 -17.07 26.31 15.40
N ARG A 182 -18.09 25.58 14.94
CA ARG A 182 -18.81 24.60 15.77
C ARG A 182 -18.00 23.33 16.12
N GLY A 183 -16.69 23.36 15.88
CA GLY A 183 -15.71 22.30 16.13
C GLY A 183 -14.62 22.28 15.06
N ARG A 184 -13.43 21.78 15.42
CA ARG A 184 -12.31 21.49 14.49
C ARG A 184 -12.18 20.00 14.29
N ILE A 185 -12.41 19.52 13.07
CA ILE A 185 -12.32 18.10 12.72
C ILE A 185 -11.22 17.91 11.70
N VAL A 186 -10.53 16.78 11.77
CA VAL A 186 -9.66 16.32 10.68
C VAL A 186 -10.21 15.02 10.11
N ALA A 187 -10.02 14.78 8.81
CA ALA A 187 -10.40 13.51 8.20
C ALA A 187 -9.26 12.91 7.39
N VAL A 188 -9.21 11.58 7.32
CA VAL A 188 -8.39 10.84 6.37
C VAL A 188 -9.33 10.02 5.47
N THR A 189 -9.11 10.13 4.18
CA THR A 189 -9.85 9.35 3.17
C THR A 189 -8.89 8.46 2.39
N ALA A 190 -9.24 7.19 2.20
CA ALA A 190 -8.38 6.22 1.53
C ALA A 190 -9.20 5.06 0.98
N CYS A 191 -8.96 4.68 -0.28
CA CYS A 191 -9.54 3.47 -0.85
C CYS A 191 -8.45 2.67 -1.57
N PRO A 192 -8.63 1.34 -1.79
CA PRO A 192 -7.59 0.49 -2.36
C PRO A 192 -6.99 1.05 -3.65
N THR A 193 -7.83 1.56 -4.54
CA THR A 193 -7.39 2.18 -5.81
C THR A 193 -6.93 3.62 -5.63
N GLY A 194 -7.50 4.36 -4.70
CA GLY A 194 -7.15 5.74 -4.40
C GLY A 194 -7.53 6.74 -5.49
N ILE A 195 -8.47 6.42 -6.40
CA ILE A 195 -8.75 7.24 -7.60
C ILE A 195 -10.04 8.06 -7.46
N ALA A 196 -11.20 7.42 -7.27
CA ALA A 196 -12.48 8.11 -7.24
C ALA A 196 -12.98 8.28 -5.81
N HIS A 197 -13.21 7.16 -5.11
CA HIS A 197 -13.87 7.19 -3.81
C HIS A 197 -13.09 7.99 -2.75
N THR A 198 -11.75 7.98 -2.78
CA THR A 198 -10.92 8.80 -1.88
C THR A 198 -11.23 10.29 -2.03
N TYR A 199 -11.16 10.84 -3.24
CA TYR A 199 -11.38 12.26 -3.45
C TYR A 199 -12.87 12.64 -3.38
N MET A 200 -13.77 11.74 -3.79
CA MET A 200 -15.22 11.94 -3.63
C MET A 200 -15.61 12.02 -2.15
N ALA A 201 -15.09 11.14 -1.30
CA ALA A 201 -15.35 11.19 0.13
C ALA A 201 -14.80 12.47 0.75
N ALA A 202 -13.60 12.89 0.34
CA ALA A 202 -13.01 14.15 0.80
C ALA A 202 -13.86 15.36 0.41
N ASP A 203 -14.23 15.48 -0.87
CA ASP A 203 -15.07 16.57 -1.37
C ASP A 203 -16.45 16.59 -0.68
N SER A 204 -17.07 15.41 -0.49
CA SER A 204 -18.35 15.25 0.22
C SER A 204 -18.26 15.69 1.69
N LEU A 205 -17.21 15.29 2.40
CA LEU A 205 -17.00 15.69 3.81
C LEU A 205 -16.73 17.20 3.93
N VAL A 206 -15.92 17.78 3.05
CA VAL A 206 -15.65 19.23 3.01
C VAL A 206 -16.93 20.02 2.75
N ALA A 207 -17.75 19.58 1.78
CA ALA A 207 -19.02 20.22 1.50
C ALA A 207 -19.99 20.15 2.69
N ALA A 208 -20.07 18.98 3.36
CA ALA A 208 -20.92 18.79 4.53
C ALA A 208 -20.48 19.63 5.73
N ALA A 209 -19.18 19.64 6.06
CA ALA A 209 -18.64 20.44 7.15
C ALA A 209 -18.89 21.94 6.95
N LYS A 210 -18.69 22.43 5.72
CA LYS A 210 -18.97 23.83 5.35
C LYS A 210 -20.45 24.20 5.54
N ALA A 211 -21.38 23.29 5.25
CA ALA A 211 -22.81 23.54 5.41
C ALA A 211 -23.24 23.74 6.87
N VAL A 212 -22.50 23.15 7.83
CA VAL A 212 -22.81 23.23 9.27
C VAL A 212 -21.83 24.10 10.07
N GLY A 213 -20.90 24.78 9.40
CA GLY A 213 -19.94 25.72 10.03
C GLY A 213 -18.85 25.04 10.87
N VAL A 214 -18.45 23.82 10.49
CA VAL A 214 -17.34 23.07 11.11
C VAL A 214 -16.07 23.29 10.31
N ASP A 215 -14.96 23.55 10.99
CA ASP A 215 -13.65 23.62 10.36
C ASP A 215 -13.14 22.19 10.12
N LEU A 216 -13.04 21.79 8.84
CA LEU A 216 -12.60 20.46 8.43
C LEU A 216 -11.40 20.55 7.49
N GLN A 217 -10.33 19.83 7.84
CA GLN A 217 -9.23 19.55 6.92
C GLN A 217 -9.16 18.06 6.61
N VAL A 218 -8.96 17.72 5.34
CA VAL A 218 -8.96 16.32 4.87
C VAL A 218 -7.60 15.95 4.27
N GLU A 219 -7.00 14.90 4.82
CA GLU A 219 -5.87 14.19 4.22
C GLU A 219 -6.40 13.17 3.21
N THR A 220 -6.06 13.33 1.93
CA THR A 220 -6.36 12.31 0.91
C THR A 220 -5.17 11.38 0.78
N GLN A 221 -5.36 10.10 1.09
CA GLN A 221 -4.35 9.06 0.87
C GLN A 221 -4.67 8.29 -0.41
N GLY A 222 -4.64 9.02 -1.52
CA GLY A 222 -5.03 8.54 -2.84
C GLY A 222 -3.85 8.18 -3.76
N SER A 223 -4.19 7.79 -4.98
CA SER A 223 -3.26 7.43 -6.05
C SER A 223 -2.42 8.61 -6.54
N ALA A 224 -2.87 9.86 -6.39
CA ALA A 224 -2.08 11.04 -6.76
C ALA A 224 -1.02 11.43 -5.71
N GLY A 225 -0.75 10.56 -4.73
CA GLY A 225 0.15 10.82 -3.62
C GLY A 225 -0.57 11.40 -2.40
N VAL A 226 0.16 11.44 -1.28
CA VAL A 226 -0.33 11.93 0.01
C VAL A 226 0.27 13.30 0.30
N THR A 227 -0.57 14.26 0.66
CA THR A 227 -0.13 15.51 1.29
C THR A 227 -0.54 15.45 2.77
N PRO A 228 0.38 15.10 3.70
CA PRO A 228 0.03 14.92 5.10
C PRO A 228 -0.48 16.22 5.73
N LEU A 229 -1.44 16.11 6.65
CA LEU A 229 -1.87 17.24 7.48
C LEU A 229 -0.75 17.69 8.43
N ASP A 230 -0.70 18.99 8.68
CA ASP A 230 0.25 19.62 9.61
C ASP A 230 0.03 19.06 11.04
N PRO A 231 1.09 18.66 11.77
CA PRO A 231 0.98 18.19 13.15
C PRO A 231 0.24 19.16 14.07
N ALA A 232 0.36 20.48 13.88
CA ALA A 232 -0.36 21.48 14.65
C ALA A 232 -1.88 21.44 14.40
N VAL A 233 -2.30 21.16 13.15
CA VAL A 233 -3.71 20.98 12.80
C VAL A 233 -4.27 19.71 13.45
N ILE A 234 -3.52 18.61 13.41
CA ILE A 234 -3.93 17.35 14.06
C ILE A 234 -4.02 17.56 15.58
N ALA A 235 -3.06 18.23 16.19
CA ALA A 235 -3.05 18.53 17.62
C ALA A 235 -4.23 19.42 18.04
N ALA A 236 -4.64 20.38 17.21
CA ALA A 236 -5.76 21.27 17.48
C ALA A 236 -7.15 20.66 17.18
N ALA A 237 -7.22 19.49 16.55
CA ALA A 237 -8.50 18.86 16.19
C ALA A 237 -9.21 18.23 17.39
N ASP A 238 -10.53 18.38 17.44
CA ASP A 238 -11.40 17.83 18.50
C ASP A 238 -11.71 16.35 18.27
N ALA A 239 -11.82 15.92 17.00
CA ALA A 239 -12.02 14.54 16.59
C ALA A 239 -11.40 14.25 15.21
N VAL A 240 -11.25 12.97 14.87
CA VAL A 240 -10.78 12.50 13.56
C VAL A 240 -11.78 11.54 12.90
N ILE A 241 -12.03 11.73 11.61
CA ILE A 241 -12.79 10.81 10.77
C ILE A 241 -11.82 9.99 9.90
N PHE A 242 -11.84 8.68 10.03
CA PHE A 242 -11.21 7.76 9.09
C PHE A 242 -12.29 7.18 8.19
N ALA A 243 -12.46 7.75 7.00
CA ALA A 243 -13.33 7.22 5.96
C ALA A 243 -12.48 6.42 4.98
N VAL A 244 -12.16 5.18 5.36
CA VAL A 244 -11.13 4.38 4.71
C VAL A 244 -11.54 2.92 4.49
N ASP A 245 -11.11 2.36 3.37
CA ASP A 245 -11.22 0.93 3.03
C ASP A 245 -9.86 0.21 3.12
N VAL A 246 -8.81 0.93 3.54
CA VAL A 246 -7.43 0.46 3.74
C VAL A 246 -6.86 1.11 5.01
N ASP A 247 -5.79 0.56 5.57
CA ASP A 247 -5.15 1.15 6.73
C ASP A 247 -4.65 2.58 6.48
N VAL A 248 -4.85 3.45 7.47
CA VAL A 248 -4.36 4.83 7.46
C VAL A 248 -2.85 4.83 7.62
N ARG A 249 -2.13 5.40 6.65
CA ARG A 249 -0.68 5.60 6.75
C ARG A 249 -0.39 6.71 7.76
N GLY A 250 0.56 6.47 8.66
CA GLY A 250 0.92 7.43 9.71
C GLY A 250 -0.19 7.63 10.76
N ARG A 251 -0.96 6.57 11.05
CA ARG A 251 -2.10 6.57 11.99
C ARG A 251 -1.71 7.03 13.39
N GLU A 252 -0.48 6.73 13.81
CA GLU A 252 0.09 7.08 15.10
C GLU A 252 0.09 8.59 15.38
N ARG A 253 0.16 9.44 14.34
CA ARG A 253 0.08 10.90 14.47
C ARG A 253 -1.25 11.39 15.06
N PHE A 254 -2.29 10.57 14.97
CA PHE A 254 -3.63 10.86 15.47
C PHE A 254 -3.91 10.23 16.84
N ALA A 255 -2.92 9.60 17.48
CA ALA A 255 -3.08 8.88 18.73
C ALA A 255 -3.75 9.74 19.82
N GLY A 256 -4.69 9.13 20.55
CA GLY A 256 -5.45 9.79 21.61
C GLY A 256 -6.64 10.64 21.14
N LYS A 257 -6.80 10.96 19.84
CA LYS A 257 -7.98 11.69 19.34
C LYS A 257 -9.23 10.80 19.29
N PRO A 258 -10.42 11.30 19.65
CA PRO A 258 -11.70 10.62 19.39
C PRO A 258 -11.84 10.30 17.90
N VAL A 259 -12.23 9.07 17.55
CA VAL A 259 -12.20 8.59 16.16
C VAL A 259 -13.52 7.95 15.72
N ILE A 260 -14.00 8.38 14.55
CA ILE A 260 -15.02 7.69 13.77
C ILE A 260 -14.31 6.96 12.63
N ASN A 261 -14.36 5.62 12.62
CA ASN A 261 -13.70 4.81 11.59
C ASN A 261 -14.74 4.01 10.81
N VAL A 262 -14.86 4.30 9.51
CA VAL A 262 -15.92 3.78 8.62
C VAL A 262 -15.36 3.51 7.22
N PRO A 263 -16.03 2.67 6.41
CA PRO A 263 -15.71 2.50 5.00
C PRO A 263 -15.75 3.83 4.24
N VAL A 264 -14.89 4.00 3.22
CA VAL A 264 -14.78 5.25 2.42
C VAL A 264 -16.12 5.64 1.80
N LYS A 265 -16.96 4.64 1.48
CA LYS A 265 -18.29 4.81 0.88
C LYS A 265 -19.22 5.60 1.80
N ARG A 266 -19.16 5.42 3.13
CA ARG A 266 -19.96 6.25 4.06
C ARG A 266 -19.53 7.72 4.01
N GLY A 267 -18.26 8.01 3.74
CA GLY A 267 -17.78 9.36 3.49
C GLY A 267 -18.40 10.04 2.26
N ILE A 268 -18.94 9.25 1.32
CA ILE A 268 -19.61 9.73 0.11
C ILE A 268 -21.13 9.82 0.33
N ASP A 269 -21.71 8.76 0.88
CA ASP A 269 -23.16 8.58 0.97
C ASP A 269 -23.77 9.31 2.19
N GLU A 270 -23.04 9.41 3.30
CA GLU A 270 -23.51 9.96 4.57
C GLU A 270 -22.55 11.01 5.20
N PRO A 271 -21.99 11.96 4.43
CA PRO A 271 -20.96 12.87 4.96
C PRO A 271 -21.45 13.76 6.11
N GLY A 272 -22.70 14.23 6.07
CA GLY A 272 -23.28 15.05 7.14
C GLY A 272 -23.37 14.31 8.48
N ARG A 273 -23.85 13.06 8.45
CA ARG A 273 -23.90 12.20 9.65
C ARG A 273 -22.52 11.94 10.23
N LEU A 274 -21.51 11.76 9.39
CA LEU A 274 -20.15 11.56 9.87
C LEU A 274 -19.59 12.80 10.57
N ILE A 275 -19.93 14.01 10.10
CA ILE A 275 -19.58 15.26 10.81
C ILE A 275 -20.30 15.32 12.16
N GLU A 276 -21.59 15.00 12.21
CA GLU A 276 -22.36 14.97 13.47
C GLU A 276 -21.83 13.91 14.46
N GLU A 277 -21.55 12.69 14.00
CA GLU A 277 -20.96 11.60 14.78
C GLU A 277 -19.59 12.02 15.34
N ALA A 278 -18.76 12.71 14.54
CA ALA A 278 -17.45 13.19 14.99
C ALA A 278 -17.53 14.33 16.01
N LEU A 279 -18.45 15.29 15.84
CA LEU A 279 -18.72 16.31 16.85
C LEU A 279 -19.25 15.71 18.16
N ALA A 280 -20.13 14.72 18.07
CA ALA A 280 -20.63 14.01 19.26
C ALA A 280 -19.51 13.23 19.96
N ALA A 281 -18.63 12.58 19.20
CA ALA A 281 -17.48 11.87 19.75
C ALA A 281 -16.46 12.81 20.42
N ALA A 282 -16.28 14.03 19.90
CA ALA A 282 -15.43 15.05 20.52
C ALA A 282 -15.88 15.41 21.95
N LEU A 283 -17.20 15.44 22.18
CA LEU A 283 -17.80 15.79 23.47
C LEU A 283 -17.96 14.61 24.43
N ASN A 284 -17.72 13.37 23.97
CA ASN A 284 -17.93 12.16 24.77
C ASN A 284 -16.60 11.66 25.40
N PRO A 285 -16.46 11.66 26.75
CA PRO A 285 -15.26 11.19 27.43
C PRO A 285 -14.90 9.72 27.13
N ASN A 286 -15.91 8.90 26.83
CA ASN A 286 -15.80 7.46 26.57
C ASN A 286 -15.77 7.14 25.07
N ALA A 287 -15.62 8.14 24.19
CA ALA A 287 -15.49 7.89 22.76
C ALA A 287 -14.29 6.98 22.47
N ARG A 288 -14.43 6.13 21.44
CA ARG A 288 -13.32 5.34 20.91
C ARG A 288 -12.23 6.31 20.46
N ARG A 289 -10.99 6.08 20.89
CA ARG A 289 -9.82 6.90 20.53
C ARG A 289 -8.86 6.12 19.64
N VAL A 290 -8.02 6.84 18.89
CA VAL A 290 -6.94 6.21 18.13
C VAL A 290 -5.93 5.61 19.10
N SER A 291 -5.68 4.30 18.96
CA SER A 291 -4.71 3.54 19.76
C SER A 291 -3.27 3.91 19.39
N GLY A 292 -2.45 4.20 20.40
CA GLY A 292 -1.02 4.50 20.27
C GLY A 292 -0.51 5.32 21.46
N THR A 293 0.74 5.13 21.86
CA THR A 293 1.45 6.04 22.77
C THR A 293 1.94 7.23 21.96
N VAL A 294 1.38 8.41 22.22
CA VAL A 294 2.04 9.66 21.80
C VAL A 294 3.31 9.72 22.64
N ASP A 295 4.47 9.63 22.00
CA ASP A 295 5.72 9.95 22.67
C ASP A 295 5.66 11.44 23.01
N LEU A 296 5.34 11.77 24.26
CA LEU A 296 5.30 13.15 24.77
C LEU A 296 6.73 13.72 24.97
N GLY A 297 7.75 13.03 24.45
CA GLY A 297 9.12 13.48 24.35
C GLY A 297 9.35 14.44 23.18
N GLY A 298 8.98 15.71 23.38
CA GLY A 298 9.57 16.84 22.67
C GLY A 298 8.79 17.34 21.47
N ALA A 299 8.27 18.57 21.60
CA ALA A 299 8.09 19.47 20.48
C ALA A 299 9.45 19.72 19.81
N SER A 300 9.90 18.78 18.99
CA SER A 300 10.86 19.10 17.96
C SER A 300 10.06 19.73 16.83
N ASN A 301 10.38 20.98 16.51
CA ASN A 301 10.19 21.49 15.16
C ASN A 301 10.72 20.38 14.23
N GLU A 302 9.83 19.64 13.57
CA GLU A 302 10.19 18.80 12.43
C GLU A 302 10.70 19.76 11.35
N LYS A 303 11.99 20.13 11.47
CA LYS A 303 12.75 20.70 10.37
C LYS A 303 12.56 19.71 9.23
N SER A 304 11.95 20.20 8.15
CA SER A 304 11.85 19.54 6.85
C SER A 304 12.92 18.47 6.70
N GLU A 305 12.48 17.20 6.73
CA GLU A 305 13.35 16.02 6.67
C GLU A 305 14.47 16.25 5.64
N HIS A 306 15.73 16.22 6.11
CA HIS A 306 16.88 16.63 5.30
C HIS A 306 16.96 15.79 4.02
N LEU A 307 17.40 16.38 2.89
CA LEU A 307 17.46 15.67 1.59
C LEU A 307 18.20 14.33 1.70
N GLY A 308 19.28 14.28 2.49
CA GLY A 308 20.03 13.05 2.74
C GLY A 308 19.23 11.98 3.50
N GLN A 309 18.35 12.35 4.43
CA GLN A 309 17.47 11.40 5.13
C GLN A 309 16.41 10.83 4.18
N LYS A 310 15.82 11.68 3.32
CA LYS A 310 14.88 11.23 2.28
C LYS A 310 15.52 10.27 1.29
N LEU A 311 16.73 10.59 0.82
CA LEU A 311 17.50 9.72 -0.06
C LEU A 311 17.81 8.38 0.61
N LYS A 312 18.33 8.39 1.84
CA LYS A 312 18.60 7.18 2.62
C LYS A 312 17.34 6.33 2.76
N ARG A 313 16.20 6.94 3.11
CA ARG A 313 14.91 6.24 3.23
C ARG A 313 14.53 5.58 1.91
N ALA A 314 14.61 6.31 0.80
CA ALA A 314 14.25 5.78 -0.51
C ALA A 314 15.09 4.57 -0.93
N LEU A 315 16.42 4.66 -0.74
CA LEU A 315 17.33 3.56 -1.02
C LEU A 315 17.04 2.32 -0.13
N LEU A 316 16.82 2.53 1.17
CA LEU A 316 16.53 1.44 2.10
C LEU A 316 15.16 0.79 1.85
N THR A 317 14.14 1.55 1.43
CA THR A 317 12.85 1.00 1.00
C THR A 317 13.03 0.13 -0.24
N GLY A 318 13.76 0.63 -1.24
CA GLY A 318 14.10 -0.12 -2.44
C GLY A 318 14.73 -1.48 -2.13
N VAL A 319 15.80 -1.46 -1.33
CA VAL A 319 16.46 -2.67 -0.85
C VAL A 319 15.48 -3.59 -0.14
N SER A 320 14.76 -3.09 0.87
CA SER A 320 13.92 -3.95 1.72
C SER A 320 12.83 -4.67 0.93
N TYR A 321 12.23 -4.02 -0.06
CA TYR A 321 11.19 -4.63 -0.88
C TYR A 321 11.73 -5.47 -2.05
N MET A 322 13.01 -5.34 -2.40
CA MET A 322 13.71 -6.23 -3.31
C MET A 322 14.05 -7.58 -2.64
N ILE A 323 14.40 -7.60 -1.35
CA ILE A 323 14.87 -8.79 -0.62
C ILE A 323 13.98 -10.04 -0.83
N PRO A 324 12.64 -9.97 -0.73
CA PRO A 324 11.79 -11.15 -0.93
C PRO A 324 11.95 -11.83 -2.29
N PHE A 325 12.14 -11.05 -3.37
CA PHE A 325 12.35 -11.59 -4.72
C PHE A 325 13.65 -12.37 -4.82
N VAL A 326 14.69 -11.89 -4.15
CA VAL A 326 16.01 -12.50 -4.17
C VAL A 326 16.04 -13.73 -3.26
N ALA A 327 15.49 -13.63 -2.05
CA ALA A 327 15.44 -14.74 -1.11
C ALA A 327 14.67 -15.94 -1.68
N GLY A 328 13.47 -15.70 -2.22
CA GLY A 328 12.69 -16.75 -2.89
C GLY A 328 13.38 -17.25 -4.16
N GLY A 329 13.84 -16.34 -5.02
CA GLY A 329 14.46 -16.69 -6.30
C GLY A 329 15.71 -17.55 -6.16
N GLY A 330 16.60 -17.18 -5.24
CA GLY A 330 17.87 -17.90 -5.04
C GLY A 330 17.68 -19.27 -4.40
N LEU A 331 16.70 -19.42 -3.49
CA LEU A 331 16.35 -20.72 -2.94
C LEU A 331 15.75 -21.66 -4.00
N LEU A 332 14.92 -21.12 -4.90
CA LEU A 332 14.34 -21.89 -6.01
C LEU A 332 15.42 -22.31 -7.03
N ILE A 333 16.38 -21.43 -7.36
CA ILE A 333 17.57 -21.80 -8.16
C ILE A 333 18.32 -22.95 -7.50
N ALA A 334 18.57 -22.84 -6.20
CA ALA A 334 19.27 -23.84 -5.43
C ALA A 334 18.52 -25.20 -5.43
N LEU A 335 17.19 -25.19 -5.26
CA LEU A 335 16.36 -26.40 -5.39
C LEU A 335 16.40 -26.97 -6.80
N GLY A 336 16.48 -26.10 -7.82
CA GLY A 336 16.73 -26.50 -9.20
C GLY A 336 18.00 -27.32 -9.35
N PHE A 337 19.12 -26.86 -8.76
CA PHE A 337 20.38 -27.61 -8.76
C PHE A 337 20.31 -28.90 -7.95
N LEU A 338 19.59 -28.91 -6.83
CA LEU A 338 19.42 -30.11 -6.01
C LEU A 338 18.69 -31.24 -6.76
N LEU A 339 17.68 -30.89 -7.56
CA LEU A 339 16.84 -31.87 -8.26
C LEU A 339 17.35 -32.20 -9.67
N GLY A 340 17.82 -31.21 -10.42
CA GLY A 340 18.22 -31.33 -11.83
C GLY A 340 19.72 -31.28 -12.09
N GLY A 341 20.56 -31.11 -11.07
CA GLY A 341 22.00 -30.90 -11.22
C GLY A 341 22.36 -29.49 -11.72
N TYR A 342 23.66 -29.19 -11.83
CA TYR A 342 24.14 -27.87 -12.28
C TYR A 342 23.95 -27.62 -13.79
N GLU A 343 23.97 -28.68 -14.59
CA GLU A 343 23.75 -28.63 -16.04
C GLU A 343 22.31 -28.25 -16.40
N ILE A 344 21.39 -28.24 -15.42
CA ILE A 344 20.01 -27.79 -15.62
C ILE A 344 19.94 -26.36 -16.17
N THR A 345 20.95 -25.54 -15.90
CA THR A 345 21.05 -24.17 -16.44
C THR A 345 21.09 -24.10 -17.96
N GLU A 346 21.58 -25.15 -18.62
CA GLU A 346 21.76 -25.19 -20.07
C GLU A 346 20.48 -25.64 -20.79
N VAL A 347 19.64 -26.45 -20.13
CA VAL A 347 18.47 -27.10 -20.75
C VAL A 347 17.13 -26.62 -20.17
N ALA A 348 17.13 -25.86 -19.07
CA ALA A 348 15.89 -25.51 -18.36
C ALA A 348 14.85 -24.78 -19.22
N ASP A 349 15.29 -23.90 -20.13
CA ASP A 349 14.39 -23.15 -21.00
C ASP A 349 13.65 -24.09 -21.96
N ASP A 350 14.40 -24.96 -22.64
CA ASP A 350 13.84 -25.93 -23.57
C ASP A 350 12.93 -26.94 -22.85
N VAL A 351 13.34 -27.42 -21.67
CA VAL A 351 12.56 -28.36 -20.85
C VAL A 351 11.25 -27.72 -20.39
N VAL A 352 11.26 -26.50 -19.85
CA VAL A 352 10.03 -25.86 -19.33
C VAL A 352 9.07 -25.49 -20.47
N ILE A 353 9.58 -25.20 -21.67
CA ILE A 353 8.74 -24.85 -22.83
C ILE A 353 8.16 -26.10 -23.51
N ASN A 354 8.95 -27.17 -23.66
CA ASN A 354 8.57 -28.32 -24.50
C ASN A 354 8.07 -29.54 -23.71
N ASN A 355 8.27 -29.55 -22.38
CA ASN A 355 7.86 -30.67 -21.52
C ASN A 355 6.76 -30.27 -20.53
N SER A 356 6.11 -31.29 -19.96
CA SER A 356 5.11 -31.11 -18.90
C SER A 356 5.10 -32.32 -17.96
N LEU A 357 4.28 -32.26 -16.92
CA LEU A 357 4.05 -33.41 -16.02
C LEU A 357 3.56 -34.67 -16.75
N PHE A 358 3.00 -34.52 -17.95
CA PHE A 358 2.49 -35.62 -18.79
C PHE A 358 3.38 -35.90 -20.01
N ASN A 359 4.45 -35.13 -20.21
CA ASN A 359 5.43 -35.28 -21.28
C ASN A 359 6.81 -34.95 -20.74
N LEU A 360 7.41 -35.89 -20.01
CA LEU A 360 8.67 -35.66 -19.29
C LEU A 360 9.87 -35.55 -20.26
N PRO A 361 10.89 -34.75 -19.91
CA PRO A 361 12.14 -34.67 -20.67
C PRO A 361 12.97 -35.93 -20.48
N ASP A 362 14.01 -36.06 -21.30
CA ASP A 362 15.10 -36.99 -21.04
C ASP A 362 15.72 -36.64 -19.66
N GLY A 363 15.81 -37.63 -18.77
CA GLY A 363 16.12 -37.43 -17.34
C GLY A 363 14.90 -37.38 -16.40
N GLY A 364 13.68 -37.48 -16.93
CA GLY A 364 12.46 -37.76 -16.19
C GLY A 364 11.98 -36.64 -15.26
N MET A 365 11.21 -37.03 -14.23
CA MET A 365 10.48 -36.11 -13.34
C MET A 365 11.41 -35.13 -12.59
N LEU A 366 12.55 -35.61 -12.08
CA LEU A 366 13.47 -34.79 -11.29
C LEU A 366 14.11 -33.70 -12.15
N THR A 367 14.47 -34.03 -13.40
CA THR A 367 15.00 -33.05 -14.36
C THR A 367 13.95 -32.01 -14.71
N TYR A 368 12.70 -32.42 -14.96
CA TYR A 368 11.61 -31.48 -15.20
C TYR A 368 11.37 -30.55 -14.01
N LEU A 369 11.25 -31.09 -12.80
CA LEU A 369 11.07 -30.28 -11.59
C LEU A 369 12.27 -29.36 -11.35
N GLY A 370 13.48 -29.87 -11.52
CA GLY A 370 14.72 -29.09 -11.44
C GLY A 370 14.71 -27.90 -12.39
N ALA A 371 14.34 -28.12 -13.66
CA ALA A 371 14.21 -27.06 -14.66
C ALA A 371 13.15 -26.02 -14.28
N VAL A 372 11.98 -26.46 -13.79
CA VAL A 372 10.90 -25.57 -13.32
C VAL A 372 11.37 -24.73 -12.14
N PHE A 373 11.94 -25.33 -11.10
CA PHE A 373 12.45 -24.61 -9.93
C PHE A 373 13.54 -23.62 -10.32
N PHE A 374 14.51 -24.06 -11.13
CA PHE A 374 15.57 -23.20 -11.64
C PHE A 374 14.98 -22.01 -12.42
N LYS A 375 14.07 -22.24 -13.36
CA LYS A 375 13.54 -21.17 -14.22
C LYS A 375 12.68 -20.17 -13.46
N ILE A 376 11.83 -20.63 -12.53
CA ILE A 376 11.08 -19.73 -11.63
C ILE A 376 12.06 -18.88 -10.81
N GLY A 377 13.09 -19.51 -10.26
CA GLY A 377 14.11 -18.82 -9.48
C GLY A 377 14.91 -17.80 -10.29
N ALA A 378 15.33 -18.15 -11.51
CA ALA A 378 16.05 -17.28 -12.44
C ALA A 378 15.20 -16.09 -12.89
N LEU A 379 13.91 -16.30 -13.21
CA LEU A 379 12.98 -15.22 -13.53
C LEU A 379 12.75 -14.30 -12.32
N SER A 380 12.63 -14.85 -11.11
CA SER A 380 12.54 -14.06 -9.87
C SER A 380 13.79 -13.20 -9.65
N MET A 381 14.98 -13.74 -9.90
CA MET A 381 16.23 -13.00 -9.86
C MET A 381 16.30 -11.90 -10.94
N GLY A 382 15.68 -12.11 -12.09
CA GLY A 382 15.55 -11.08 -13.13
C GLY A 382 14.79 -9.83 -12.66
N PHE A 383 13.90 -9.96 -11.66
CA PHE A 383 13.21 -8.83 -11.05
C PHE A 383 14.03 -8.08 -10.01
N LEU A 384 15.26 -8.51 -9.68
CA LEU A 384 16.08 -7.87 -8.65
C LEU A 384 16.30 -6.37 -8.94
N VAL A 385 16.83 -6.03 -10.12
CA VAL A 385 17.11 -4.64 -10.51
C VAL A 385 15.82 -3.84 -10.76
N PRO A 386 14.80 -4.38 -11.48
CA PRO A 386 13.49 -3.73 -11.60
C PRO A 386 12.80 -3.44 -10.26
N ALA A 387 12.77 -4.39 -9.33
CA ALA A 387 12.11 -4.23 -8.03
C ALA A 387 12.83 -3.19 -7.18
N LEU A 388 14.16 -3.22 -7.14
CA LEU A 388 14.96 -2.18 -6.48
C LEU A 388 14.60 -0.79 -7.01
N ALA A 389 14.68 -0.60 -8.33
CA ALA A 389 14.43 0.70 -8.96
C ALA A 389 12.98 1.16 -8.75
N GLY A 390 12.03 0.25 -8.93
CA GLY A 390 10.60 0.46 -8.71
C GLY A 390 10.27 0.91 -7.30
N TYR A 391 10.87 0.27 -6.30
CA TYR A 391 10.61 0.60 -4.91
C TYR A 391 11.39 1.82 -4.38
N ILE A 392 12.54 2.15 -4.98
CA ILE A 392 13.17 3.46 -4.80
C ILE A 392 12.26 4.55 -5.35
N ALA A 393 11.75 4.39 -6.58
CA ALA A 393 10.86 5.35 -7.21
C ALA A 393 9.55 5.50 -6.43
N PHE A 394 8.99 4.38 -5.93
CA PHE A 394 7.84 4.36 -5.02
C PHE A 394 8.12 5.13 -3.72
N ALA A 395 9.28 4.95 -3.10
CA ALA A 395 9.60 5.65 -1.87
C ALA A 395 9.74 7.18 -2.04
N ILE A 396 9.99 7.63 -3.28
CA ILE A 396 10.06 9.05 -3.65
C ILE A 396 8.68 9.58 -4.06
N ALA A 397 8.00 8.90 -4.99
CA ALA A 397 6.81 9.38 -5.69
C ALA A 397 5.52 8.62 -5.38
N ASP A 398 5.54 7.71 -4.40
CA ASP A 398 4.43 6.80 -4.06
C ASP A 398 4.04 5.93 -5.29
N ARG A 399 2.79 5.43 -5.31
CA ARG A 399 2.26 4.57 -6.38
C ARG A 399 2.56 5.04 -7.82
N PRO A 400 2.46 6.35 -8.16
CA PRO A 400 2.82 6.83 -9.50
C PRO A 400 4.25 6.52 -9.94
N GLY A 401 5.19 6.40 -8.99
CA GLY A 401 6.60 6.09 -9.27
C GLY A 401 6.87 4.62 -9.60
N ILE A 402 5.94 3.71 -9.27
CA ILE A 402 6.16 2.25 -9.40
C ILE A 402 6.49 1.87 -10.85
N ALA A 403 5.57 2.11 -11.78
CA ALA A 403 5.75 1.69 -13.17
C ALA A 403 7.01 2.32 -13.82
N PRO A 404 7.25 3.64 -13.74
CA PRO A 404 8.48 4.26 -14.23
C PRO A 404 9.75 3.66 -13.63
N GLY A 405 9.77 3.39 -12.32
CA GLY A 405 10.93 2.81 -11.66
C GLY A 405 11.20 1.38 -12.10
N PHE A 406 10.16 0.54 -12.19
CA PHE A 406 10.30 -0.84 -12.69
C PHE A 406 10.82 -0.86 -14.13
N VAL A 407 10.29 -0.01 -15.01
CA VAL A 407 10.75 0.08 -16.40
C VAL A 407 12.20 0.58 -16.47
N ALA A 408 12.55 1.63 -15.72
CA ALA A 408 13.92 2.14 -15.68
C ALA A 408 14.91 1.08 -15.14
N GLY A 409 14.52 0.30 -14.14
CA GLY A 409 15.31 -0.83 -13.63
C GLY A 409 15.42 -1.98 -14.62
N ALA A 410 14.37 -2.29 -15.38
CA ALA A 410 14.43 -3.27 -16.47
C ALA A 410 15.39 -2.82 -17.58
N VAL A 411 15.38 -1.54 -17.92
CA VAL A 411 16.35 -0.93 -18.85
C VAL A 411 17.77 -1.01 -18.29
N ALA A 412 17.98 -0.74 -17.01
CA ALA A 412 19.27 -0.90 -16.36
C ALA A 412 19.79 -2.35 -16.44
N GLY A 413 18.91 -3.33 -16.24
CA GLY A 413 19.24 -4.75 -16.42
C GLY A 413 19.61 -5.06 -17.87
N PHE A 414 18.77 -4.63 -18.83
CA PHE A 414 18.99 -4.84 -20.26
C PHE A 414 20.31 -4.25 -20.76
N MET A 415 20.68 -3.05 -20.29
CA MET A 415 21.92 -2.39 -20.67
C MET A 415 23.18 -2.96 -20.01
N GLY A 416 23.05 -3.93 -19.08
CA GLY A 416 24.16 -4.41 -18.26
C GLY A 416 24.65 -3.40 -17.22
N ALA A 417 23.87 -2.34 -16.95
CA ALA A 417 24.17 -1.36 -15.91
C ALA A 417 23.99 -1.95 -14.49
N GLY A 418 23.22 -3.04 -14.37
CA GLY A 418 23.06 -3.82 -13.16
C GLY A 418 22.49 -3.01 -12.00
N PHE A 419 22.93 -3.32 -10.78
CA PHE A 419 22.46 -2.68 -9.56
C PHE A 419 22.68 -1.16 -9.52
N LEU A 420 23.85 -0.68 -9.97
CA LEU A 420 24.14 0.76 -10.04
C LEU A 420 23.14 1.48 -10.96
N GLY A 421 22.86 0.87 -12.12
CA GLY A 421 21.83 1.36 -13.03
C GLY A 421 20.44 1.33 -12.40
N GLY A 422 20.11 0.32 -11.60
CA GLY A 422 18.84 0.23 -10.87
C GLY A 422 18.66 1.35 -9.84
N ILE A 423 19.72 1.69 -9.09
CA ILE A 423 19.68 2.82 -8.15
C ILE A 423 19.48 4.14 -8.92
N VAL A 424 20.31 4.41 -9.92
CA VAL A 424 20.24 5.67 -10.68
C VAL A 424 18.90 5.78 -11.40
N GLY A 425 18.47 4.72 -12.08
CA GLY A 425 17.19 4.64 -12.79
C GLY A 425 16.00 4.81 -11.85
N GLY A 426 16.01 4.18 -10.68
CA GLY A 426 14.95 4.31 -9.68
C GLY A 426 14.87 5.73 -9.08
N LEU A 427 16.00 6.33 -8.74
CA LEU A 427 16.05 7.72 -8.26
C LEU A 427 15.55 8.70 -9.34
N LEU A 428 16.02 8.52 -10.58
CA LEU A 428 15.61 9.33 -11.73
C LEU A 428 14.11 9.20 -11.98
N ALA A 429 13.59 7.98 -12.07
CA ALA A 429 12.18 7.70 -12.26
C ALA A 429 11.32 8.29 -11.14
N GLY A 430 11.74 8.15 -9.88
CA GLY A 430 11.06 8.73 -8.72
C GLY A 430 11.02 10.25 -8.77
N VAL A 431 12.15 10.91 -9.06
CA VAL A 431 12.21 12.38 -9.15
C VAL A 431 11.37 12.89 -10.30
N VAL A 432 11.41 12.26 -11.47
CA VAL A 432 10.61 12.65 -12.63
C VAL A 432 9.12 12.45 -12.35
N ALA A 433 8.73 11.30 -11.80
CA ALA A 433 7.34 11.02 -11.45
C ALA A 433 6.80 12.03 -10.42
N MET A 434 7.58 12.33 -9.38
CA MET A 434 7.24 13.36 -8.38
C MET A 434 7.12 14.75 -9.00
N SER A 435 8.00 15.09 -9.95
CA SER A 435 7.98 16.40 -10.61
C SER A 435 6.69 16.59 -11.43
N ILE A 436 6.25 15.55 -12.14
CA ILE A 436 4.99 15.56 -12.90
C ILE A 436 3.79 15.59 -11.95
N ALA A 437 3.84 14.83 -10.84
CA ALA A 437 2.77 14.78 -9.86
C ALA A 437 2.47 16.14 -9.19
N ARG A 438 3.47 17.02 -9.10
CA ARG A 438 3.32 18.37 -8.54
C ARG A 438 2.64 19.37 -9.48
N ILE A 439 2.41 19.01 -10.75
CA ILE A 439 1.75 19.88 -11.71
C ILE A 439 0.26 19.92 -11.37
N SER A 440 -0.25 21.13 -11.09
CA SER A 440 -1.68 21.35 -10.83
C SER A 440 -2.47 21.18 -12.13
N VAL A 441 -3.36 20.19 -12.17
CA VAL A 441 -4.18 19.88 -13.35
C VAL A 441 -5.69 20.10 -13.11
N PRO A 442 -6.48 20.36 -14.16
CA PRO A 442 -7.94 20.42 -14.07
C PRO A 442 -8.55 19.15 -13.48
N ARG A 443 -9.72 19.28 -12.82
CA ARG A 443 -10.41 18.18 -12.10
C ARG A 443 -10.56 16.89 -12.90
N TRP A 444 -10.91 17.00 -14.19
CA TRP A 444 -11.13 15.85 -15.07
C TRP A 444 -9.85 15.06 -15.38
N LEU A 445 -8.68 15.69 -15.28
CA LEU A 445 -7.38 15.08 -15.58
C LEU A 445 -6.72 14.43 -14.35
N ARG A 446 -7.15 14.78 -13.13
CA ARG A 446 -6.52 14.32 -11.89
C ARG A 446 -6.45 12.79 -11.76
N SER A 447 -7.51 12.09 -12.17
CA SER A 447 -7.54 10.62 -12.13
C SER A 447 -6.65 9.98 -13.20
N LEU A 448 -6.44 10.66 -14.32
CA LEU A 448 -5.58 10.19 -15.41
C LEU A 448 -4.08 10.38 -15.09
N MET A 449 -3.75 11.33 -14.21
CA MET A 449 -2.37 11.62 -13.81
C MET A 449 -1.62 10.38 -13.30
N PRO A 450 -2.04 9.72 -12.19
CA PRO A 450 -1.30 8.58 -11.64
C PRO A 450 -1.49 7.28 -12.43
N VAL A 451 -2.53 7.18 -13.27
CA VAL A 451 -2.89 5.94 -13.99
C VAL A 451 -2.18 5.85 -15.34
N VAL A 452 -2.10 6.96 -16.08
CA VAL A 452 -1.59 6.96 -17.46
C VAL A 452 -0.47 7.97 -17.65
N ILE A 453 -0.68 9.23 -17.26
CA ILE A 453 0.22 10.33 -17.64
C ILE A 453 1.58 10.20 -16.95
N ILE A 454 1.60 10.07 -15.63
CA ILE A 454 2.85 9.92 -14.87
C ILE A 454 3.56 8.62 -15.27
N PRO A 455 2.92 7.44 -15.28
CA PRO A 455 3.56 6.22 -15.75
C PRO A 455 4.17 6.34 -17.15
N LEU A 456 3.45 6.93 -18.11
CA LEU A 456 3.93 7.06 -19.49
C LEU A 456 5.11 8.04 -19.59
N ILE A 457 4.92 9.29 -19.15
CA ILE A 457 5.90 10.36 -19.35
C ILE A 457 7.15 10.09 -18.50
N ALA A 458 6.99 9.69 -17.23
CA ALA A 458 8.14 9.40 -16.39
C ALA A 458 8.93 8.18 -16.89
N SER A 459 8.27 7.16 -17.46
CA SER A 459 8.98 6.04 -18.09
C SER A 459 9.75 6.50 -19.33
N ILE A 460 9.14 7.28 -20.22
CA ILE A 460 9.81 7.81 -21.43
C ILE A 460 11.05 8.61 -21.03
N VAL A 461 10.91 9.52 -20.07
CA VAL A 461 12.01 10.41 -19.67
C VAL A 461 13.09 9.63 -18.92
N ALA A 462 12.74 8.86 -17.88
CA ALA A 462 13.75 8.17 -17.07
C ALA A 462 14.47 7.07 -17.87
N SER A 463 13.72 6.21 -18.56
CA SER A 463 14.29 5.13 -19.37
C SER A 463 14.97 5.66 -20.64
N GLY A 464 14.43 6.73 -21.24
CA GLY A 464 15.08 7.41 -22.37
C GLY A 464 16.43 8.00 -21.98
N LEU A 465 16.53 8.67 -20.82
CA LEU A 465 17.81 9.16 -20.32
C LEU A 465 18.79 8.03 -19.98
N MET A 466 18.29 6.89 -19.47
CA MET A 466 19.11 5.69 -19.28
C MET A 466 19.67 5.20 -20.62
N PHE A 467 18.85 5.06 -21.65
CA PHE A 467 19.33 4.60 -22.95
C PHE A 467 20.26 5.58 -23.65
N LEU A 468 19.91 6.87 -23.65
CA LEU A 468 20.57 7.88 -24.48
C LEU A 468 21.86 8.43 -23.86
N VAL A 469 21.97 8.43 -22.52
CA VAL A 469 23.04 9.15 -21.83
C VAL A 469 23.69 8.35 -20.71
N LEU A 470 22.90 7.81 -19.77
CA LEU A 470 23.44 7.35 -18.48
C LEU A 470 23.86 5.89 -18.48
N GLY A 471 23.09 5.01 -19.14
CA GLY A 471 23.22 3.57 -18.98
C GLY A 471 24.51 2.99 -19.53
N GLY A 472 25.00 3.49 -20.67
CA GLY A 472 26.29 3.07 -21.24
C GLY A 472 27.47 3.34 -20.29
N PRO A 473 27.68 4.60 -19.83
CA PRO A 473 28.69 4.92 -18.82
C PRO A 473 28.56 4.10 -17.54
N ILE A 474 27.33 3.89 -17.04
CA ILE A 474 27.11 3.08 -15.82
C ILE A 474 27.46 1.61 -16.06
N ALA A 475 27.12 1.04 -17.22
CA ALA A 475 27.51 -0.33 -17.57
C ALA A 475 29.04 -0.49 -17.62
N LEU A 476 29.76 0.48 -18.20
CA LEU A 476 31.22 0.49 -18.18
C LEU A 476 31.78 0.52 -16.75
N LEU A 477 31.18 1.32 -15.86
CA LEU A 477 31.54 1.33 -14.44
C LEU A 477 31.26 -0.02 -13.76
N THR A 478 30.12 -0.65 -14.05
CA THR A 478 29.76 -1.97 -13.51
C THR A 478 30.75 -3.05 -13.97
N VAL A 479 31.13 -3.07 -15.24
CA VAL A 479 32.16 -3.98 -15.76
C VAL A 479 33.51 -3.69 -15.14
N GLY A 480 33.91 -2.42 -15.03
CA GLY A 480 35.15 -2.02 -14.38
C GLY A 480 35.23 -2.45 -12.91
N LEU A 481 34.14 -2.30 -12.17
CA LEU A 481 34.03 -2.77 -10.79
C LEU A 481 34.12 -4.30 -10.71
N GLY A 482 33.44 -5.01 -11.62
CA GLY A 482 33.52 -6.47 -11.70
C GLY A 482 34.94 -6.97 -11.98
N ASN A 483 35.64 -6.33 -12.92
CA ASN A 483 37.04 -6.65 -13.22
C ASN A 483 37.96 -6.36 -12.04
N TRP A 484 37.73 -5.26 -11.32
CA TRP A 484 38.48 -4.92 -10.12
C TRP A 484 38.29 -5.97 -9.02
N LEU A 485 37.04 -6.36 -8.74
CA LEU A 485 36.71 -7.38 -7.74
C LEU A 485 37.28 -8.76 -8.12
N ASN A 486 37.19 -9.16 -9.39
CA ASN A 486 37.79 -10.42 -9.85
C ASN A 486 39.32 -10.43 -9.83
N GLY A 487 39.94 -9.26 -10.02
CA GLY A 487 41.39 -9.10 -9.90
C GLY A 487 41.89 -9.13 -8.46
N MET A 488 41.01 -9.13 -7.46
CA MET A 488 41.41 -9.22 -6.06
C MET A 488 41.82 -10.63 -5.69
N THR A 489 43.11 -10.83 -5.50
CA THR A 489 43.68 -12.10 -5.04
C THR A 489 44.43 -11.91 -3.72
N GLY A 490 44.49 -12.97 -2.91
CA GLY A 490 45.29 -12.97 -1.68
C GLY A 490 44.79 -11.95 -0.66
N ALA A 491 45.67 -11.06 -0.19
CA ALA A 491 45.40 -10.17 0.94
C ALA A 491 44.22 -9.20 0.72
N SER A 492 44.01 -8.70 -0.51
CA SER A 492 42.93 -7.74 -0.78
C SER A 492 41.55 -8.38 -0.66
N ALA A 493 41.39 -9.62 -1.14
CA ALA A 493 40.15 -10.40 -1.00
C ALA A 493 39.81 -10.64 0.48
N VAL A 494 40.81 -10.97 1.28
CA VAL A 494 40.65 -11.14 2.74
C VAL A 494 40.23 -9.84 3.41
N ILE A 495 40.84 -8.70 3.05
CA ILE A 495 40.47 -7.38 3.59
C ILE A 495 39.02 -7.05 3.25
N LEU A 496 38.56 -7.32 2.03
CA LEU A 496 37.16 -7.13 1.67
C LEU A 496 36.24 -8.02 2.51
N GLY A 497 36.61 -9.29 2.70
CA GLY A 497 35.88 -10.20 3.59
C GLY A 497 35.77 -9.66 5.02
N VAL A 498 36.86 -9.11 5.56
CA VAL A 498 36.87 -8.44 6.87
C VAL A 498 35.91 -7.25 6.91
N ILE A 499 35.97 -6.37 5.92
CA ILE A 499 35.09 -5.19 5.84
C ILE A 499 33.61 -5.62 5.79
N LEU A 500 33.28 -6.56 4.92
CA LEU A 500 31.92 -7.09 4.79
C LEU A 500 31.46 -7.75 6.10
N GLY A 501 32.33 -8.50 6.76
CA GLY A 501 32.06 -9.11 8.06
C GLY A 501 31.77 -8.09 9.16
N LEU A 502 32.58 -7.02 9.24
CA LEU A 502 32.33 -5.91 10.15
C LEU A 502 30.97 -5.26 9.90
N MET A 503 30.64 -4.98 8.64
CA MET A 503 29.37 -4.36 8.27
C MET A 503 28.16 -5.22 8.62
N MET A 504 28.25 -6.54 8.42
CA MET A 504 27.16 -7.47 8.74
C MET A 504 26.84 -7.53 10.24
N ALA A 505 27.83 -7.38 11.12
CA ALA A 505 27.60 -7.44 12.56
C ALA A 505 27.40 -6.07 13.24
N PHE A 506 27.63 -4.96 12.53
CA PHE A 506 27.63 -3.61 13.11
C PHE A 506 26.30 -3.22 13.77
N ASP A 507 25.18 -3.50 13.11
CA ASP A 507 23.85 -3.10 13.55
C ASP A 507 22.78 -4.21 13.45
N LEU A 508 23.21 -5.47 13.36
CA LEU A 508 22.37 -6.68 13.53
C LEU A 508 21.07 -6.66 12.69
N GLY A 509 21.17 -6.36 11.40
CA GLY A 509 20.03 -6.23 10.47
C GLY A 509 19.60 -4.79 10.21
N GLY A 510 20.32 -3.82 10.78
CA GLY A 510 20.15 -2.39 10.53
C GLY A 510 20.68 -1.93 9.15
N PRO A 511 20.74 -0.61 8.92
CA PRO A 511 21.15 -0.03 7.63
C PRO A 511 22.52 -0.47 7.11
N VAL A 512 23.55 -0.61 7.96
CA VAL A 512 24.91 -0.97 7.55
C VAL A 512 24.97 -2.43 7.10
N ASN A 513 24.38 -3.34 7.89
CA ASN A 513 24.20 -4.73 7.50
C ASN A 513 23.44 -4.84 6.17
N LYS A 514 22.31 -4.12 6.03
CA LYS A 514 21.54 -4.13 4.78
C LYS A 514 22.32 -3.62 3.58
N VAL A 515 23.23 -2.66 3.74
CA VAL A 515 24.10 -2.20 2.65
C VAL A 515 25.07 -3.31 2.23
N ALA A 516 25.74 -3.97 3.17
CA ALA A 516 26.63 -5.09 2.86
C ALA A 516 25.88 -6.25 2.19
N TYR A 517 24.71 -6.60 2.73
CA TYR A 517 23.84 -7.63 2.16
C TYR A 517 23.37 -7.27 0.75
N SER A 518 22.91 -6.03 0.54
CA SER A 518 22.46 -5.56 -0.78
C SER A 518 23.58 -5.58 -1.80
N PHE A 519 24.80 -5.20 -1.40
CA PHE A 519 25.97 -5.25 -2.26
C PHE A 519 26.26 -6.69 -2.72
N ALA A 520 26.24 -7.66 -1.80
CA ALA A 520 26.44 -9.07 -2.13
C ALA A 520 25.35 -9.63 -3.05
N VAL A 521 24.09 -9.39 -2.67
CA VAL A 521 22.92 -9.83 -3.44
C VAL A 521 22.90 -9.23 -4.84
N ALA A 522 23.18 -7.94 -4.96
CA ALA A 522 23.28 -7.24 -6.23
C ALA A 522 24.34 -7.85 -7.16
N GLY A 523 25.46 -8.31 -6.60
CA GLY A 523 26.53 -8.96 -7.34
C GLY A 523 26.11 -10.30 -7.92
N LEU A 524 25.16 -11.02 -7.32
CA LEU A 524 24.76 -12.36 -7.77
C LEU A 524 24.27 -12.38 -9.22
N GLY A 525 23.63 -11.31 -9.68
CA GLY A 525 23.18 -11.20 -11.08
C GLY A 525 24.32 -11.18 -12.11
N ALA A 526 25.55 -10.82 -11.69
CA ALA A 526 26.74 -10.82 -12.53
C ALA A 526 27.61 -12.08 -12.33
N ALA A 527 27.22 -12.98 -11.43
CA ALA A 527 28.01 -14.15 -11.07
C ALA A 527 27.98 -15.20 -12.18
N SER A 528 29.12 -15.81 -12.47
CA SER A 528 29.24 -16.90 -13.43
C SER A 528 30.45 -17.77 -13.08
N LEU A 529 30.62 -18.89 -13.79
CA LEU A 529 31.81 -19.73 -13.62
C LEU A 529 33.12 -18.98 -13.91
N ALA A 530 33.08 -17.99 -14.83
CA ALA A 530 34.20 -17.12 -15.15
C ALA A 530 34.32 -15.88 -14.22
N ASN A 531 33.28 -15.56 -13.46
CA ASN A 531 33.20 -14.42 -12.54
C ASN A 531 32.68 -14.90 -11.17
N GLN A 532 33.56 -15.53 -10.39
CA GLN A 532 33.18 -16.14 -9.11
C GLN A 532 33.20 -15.17 -7.92
N ALA A 533 33.84 -14.00 -8.04
CA ALA A 533 33.96 -13.04 -6.93
C ALA A 533 32.60 -12.67 -6.29
N PRO A 534 31.49 -12.48 -7.06
CA PRO A 534 30.19 -12.23 -6.45
C PRO A 534 29.66 -13.40 -5.59
N TRP A 535 29.89 -14.66 -5.99
CA TRP A 535 29.53 -15.80 -5.15
C TRP A 535 30.37 -15.86 -3.87
N GLN A 536 31.64 -15.46 -3.93
CA GLN A 536 32.51 -15.40 -2.76
C GLN A 536 32.08 -14.31 -1.77
N ILE A 537 31.78 -13.13 -2.30
CA ILE A 537 31.23 -12.00 -1.54
C ILE A 537 29.93 -12.41 -0.84
N MET A 538 29.04 -13.12 -1.54
CA MET A 538 27.80 -13.63 -0.97
C MET A 538 28.05 -14.64 0.16
N ALA A 539 28.97 -15.59 -0.02
CA ALA A 539 29.33 -16.53 1.04
C ALA A 539 29.90 -15.81 2.27
N ALA A 540 30.80 -14.85 2.08
CA ALA A 540 31.39 -14.07 3.19
C ALA A 540 30.33 -13.29 3.97
N VAL A 541 29.42 -12.60 3.27
CA VAL A 541 28.31 -11.86 3.89
C VAL A 541 27.36 -12.78 4.64
N MET A 542 26.98 -13.91 4.03
CA MET A 542 26.06 -14.87 4.67
C MET A 542 26.71 -15.49 5.91
N ALA A 543 27.93 -16.03 5.78
CA ALA A 543 28.66 -16.63 6.88
C ALA A 543 28.85 -15.64 8.05
N ALA A 544 29.26 -14.41 7.75
CA ALA A 544 29.50 -13.40 8.77
C ALA A 544 28.23 -12.98 9.52
N GLY A 545 27.09 -12.84 8.84
CA GLY A 545 25.83 -12.48 9.49
C GLY A 545 25.22 -13.59 10.35
N MET A 546 25.68 -14.84 10.19
CA MET A 546 25.30 -15.96 11.07
C MET A 546 26.01 -15.90 12.44
N VAL A 547 27.20 -15.28 12.50
CA VAL A 547 28.06 -15.29 13.69
C VAL A 547 27.43 -14.62 14.92
N PRO A 548 26.83 -13.41 14.86
CA PRO A 548 26.35 -12.73 16.05
C PRO A 548 25.38 -13.57 16.93
N PRO A 549 24.28 -14.12 16.39
CA PRO A 549 23.36 -14.95 17.18
C PRO A 549 24.00 -16.27 17.65
N LEU A 550 24.80 -16.94 16.82
CA LEU A 550 25.52 -18.17 17.21
C LEU A 550 26.50 -17.92 18.36
N ALA A 551 27.19 -16.78 18.33
CA ALA A 551 28.14 -16.40 19.36
C ALA A 551 27.45 -16.08 20.69
N MET A 552 26.29 -15.41 20.65
CA MET A 552 25.50 -15.15 21.87
C MET A 552 24.96 -16.46 22.45
N ALA A 553 24.45 -17.35 21.60
CA ALA A 553 24.00 -18.68 22.00
C ALA A 553 25.13 -19.44 22.71
N LEU A 554 26.33 -19.49 22.11
CA LEU A 554 27.50 -20.12 22.70
C LEU A 554 27.94 -19.44 24.01
N ALA A 555 27.98 -18.11 24.06
CA ALA A 555 28.41 -17.36 25.25
C ALA A 555 27.53 -17.64 26.48
N THR A 556 26.21 -17.79 26.29
CA THR A 556 25.28 -18.15 27.37
C THR A 556 25.52 -19.55 27.96
N VAL A 557 26.08 -20.47 27.16
CA VAL A 557 26.46 -21.81 27.60
C VAL A 557 27.83 -21.80 28.30
N ILE A 558 28.80 -21.04 27.77
CA ILE A 558 30.15 -20.94 28.32
C ILE A 558 30.15 -20.37 29.75
N ASP A 559 29.44 -19.25 29.97
CA ASP A 559 29.35 -18.64 31.29
C ASP A 559 27.96 -18.08 31.56
N LYS A 560 27.04 -18.99 31.88
CA LYS A 560 25.65 -18.67 32.22
C LYS A 560 25.51 -17.56 33.27
N LYS A 561 26.46 -17.40 34.19
CA LYS A 561 26.37 -16.42 35.30
C LYS A 561 26.42 -14.97 34.82
N LEU A 562 26.97 -14.72 33.63
CA LEU A 562 27.08 -13.39 33.02
C LEU A 562 25.81 -12.95 32.27
N PHE A 563 24.81 -13.82 32.18
CA PHE A 563 23.58 -13.62 31.42
C PHE A 563 22.36 -13.83 32.31
N SER A 564 21.37 -12.95 32.13
CA SER A 564 20.05 -13.06 32.75
C SER A 564 19.29 -14.30 32.28
N LEU A 565 18.21 -14.67 32.99
CA LEU A 565 17.36 -15.78 32.56
C LEU A 565 16.75 -15.54 31.18
N SER A 566 16.32 -14.32 30.88
CA SER A 566 15.80 -13.94 29.56
C SER A 566 16.86 -14.11 28.47
N GLU A 567 18.09 -13.64 28.69
CA GLU A 567 19.20 -13.84 27.74
C GLU A 567 19.51 -15.33 27.52
N ARG A 568 19.43 -16.16 28.55
CA ARG A 568 19.65 -17.63 28.41
C ARG A 568 18.55 -18.31 27.60
N GLU A 569 17.28 -17.92 27.79
CA GLU A 569 16.17 -18.45 26.99
C GLU A 569 16.27 -17.98 25.53
N ASN A 570 16.61 -16.70 25.31
CA ASN A 570 16.89 -16.18 23.98
C ASN A 570 18.08 -16.90 23.32
N GLY A 571 19.08 -17.33 24.11
CA GLY A 571 20.24 -18.08 23.64
C GLY A 571 19.89 -19.42 23.01
N LYS A 572 18.83 -20.08 23.50
CA LYS A 572 18.34 -21.34 22.89
C LYS A 572 17.80 -21.09 21.48
N ALA A 573 17.00 -20.04 21.32
CA ALA A 573 16.45 -19.67 20.01
C ALA A 573 17.55 -19.15 19.05
N ALA A 574 18.55 -18.45 19.58
CA ALA A 574 19.64 -17.86 18.80
C ALA A 574 20.48 -18.90 18.02
N TRP A 575 20.57 -20.15 18.47
CA TRP A 575 21.18 -21.24 17.70
C TRP A 575 20.53 -21.43 16.33
N LEU A 576 19.20 -21.59 16.32
CA LEU A 576 18.44 -21.82 15.10
C LEU A 576 18.43 -20.57 14.22
N LEU A 577 18.18 -19.40 14.82
CA LEU A 577 18.18 -18.12 14.09
C LEU A 577 19.53 -17.86 13.42
N GLY A 578 20.62 -18.08 14.14
CA GLY A 578 21.96 -17.95 13.57
C GLY A 578 22.28 -18.97 12.49
N ALA A 579 21.89 -20.23 12.68
CA ALA A 579 22.02 -21.25 11.63
C ALA A 579 21.22 -20.90 10.37
N SER A 580 20.12 -20.16 10.50
CA SER A 580 19.27 -19.69 9.39
C SER A 580 19.71 -18.37 8.77
N PHE A 581 20.85 -17.79 9.17
CA PHE A 581 21.30 -16.44 8.72
C PHE A 581 20.31 -15.32 9.11
N ILE A 582 19.76 -15.39 10.33
CA ILE A 582 18.92 -14.35 10.94
C ILE A 582 19.72 -13.66 12.04
N SER A 583 20.43 -12.59 11.67
CA SER A 583 21.33 -11.83 12.55
C SER A 583 20.62 -11.19 13.75
N GLU A 584 19.32 -10.95 13.61
CA GLU A 584 18.42 -10.34 14.59
C GLU A 584 18.31 -11.16 15.88
N GLY A 585 18.64 -12.45 15.85
CA GLY A 585 18.70 -13.28 17.06
C GLY A 585 19.66 -12.77 18.12
N ALA A 586 20.60 -11.86 17.77
CA ALA A 586 21.51 -11.20 18.70
C ALA A 586 20.95 -9.88 19.30
N ILE A 587 19.87 -9.31 18.76
CA ILE A 587 19.31 -8.02 19.21
C ILE A 587 18.98 -8.01 20.71
N PRO A 588 18.33 -9.05 21.31
CA PRO A 588 18.03 -9.03 22.73
C PRO A 588 19.27 -8.92 23.62
N PHE A 589 20.39 -9.48 23.19
CA PHE A 589 21.68 -9.41 23.90
C PHE A 589 22.34 -8.04 23.72
N ALA A 590 22.32 -7.52 22.50
CA ALA A 590 22.85 -6.19 22.22
C ALA A 590 22.05 -5.11 22.96
N ALA A 591 20.72 -5.22 23.03
CA ALA A 591 19.88 -4.30 23.81
C ALA A 591 20.24 -4.30 25.31
N ALA A 592 20.64 -5.46 25.85
CA ALA A 592 21.10 -5.58 27.24
C ALA A 592 22.52 -5.03 27.45
N ASP A 593 23.42 -5.18 26.46
CA ASP A 593 24.83 -4.80 26.60
C ASP A 593 25.51 -4.43 25.26
N VAL A 594 25.09 -3.31 24.66
CA VAL A 594 25.52 -2.86 23.32
C VAL A 594 27.04 -2.80 23.19
N PHE A 595 27.71 -2.20 24.17
CA PHE A 595 29.15 -1.90 24.11
C PHE A 595 30.04 -3.13 24.14
N ARG A 596 29.53 -4.28 24.58
CA ARG A 596 30.30 -5.53 24.66
C ARG A 596 29.88 -6.52 23.59
N VAL A 597 28.58 -6.57 23.29
CA VAL A 597 28.03 -7.50 22.30
C VAL A 597 28.40 -7.07 20.88
N ILE A 598 28.21 -5.80 20.51
CA ILE A 598 28.44 -5.36 19.12
C ILE A 598 29.92 -5.47 18.73
N PRO A 599 30.89 -4.96 19.50
CA PRO A 599 32.30 -5.09 19.13
C PRO A 599 32.80 -6.54 19.08
N ALA A 600 32.31 -7.40 19.98
CA ALA A 600 32.63 -8.83 19.97
C ALA A 600 32.06 -9.54 18.72
N ALA A 601 30.79 -9.24 18.40
CA ALA A 601 30.13 -9.76 17.20
C ALA A 601 30.86 -9.32 15.92
N MET A 602 31.24 -8.04 15.83
CA MET A 602 32.04 -7.49 14.74
C MET A 602 33.39 -8.19 14.59
N LEU A 603 34.07 -8.48 15.70
CA LEU A 603 35.35 -9.21 15.66
C LEU A 603 35.18 -10.62 15.09
N GLY A 604 34.18 -11.38 15.56
CA GLY A 604 33.94 -12.73 15.04
C GLY A 604 33.50 -12.73 13.58
N ALA A 605 32.60 -11.82 13.21
CA ALA A 605 32.10 -11.69 11.85
C ALA A 605 33.22 -11.25 10.87
N ALA A 606 34.12 -10.37 11.29
CA ALA A 606 35.31 -9.99 10.53
C ALA A 606 36.23 -11.19 10.26
N VAL A 607 36.48 -12.01 11.28
CA VAL A 607 37.27 -13.25 11.14
C VAL A 607 36.59 -14.21 10.16
N THR A 608 35.29 -14.44 10.31
CA THR A 608 34.53 -15.32 9.41
C THR A 608 34.53 -14.81 7.97
N GLY A 609 34.28 -13.53 7.74
CA GLY A 609 34.29 -12.94 6.40
C GLY A 609 35.67 -13.01 5.75
N GLY A 610 36.74 -12.71 6.52
CA GLY A 610 38.12 -12.85 6.06
C GLY A 610 38.50 -14.28 5.70
N LEU A 611 38.15 -15.26 6.53
CA LEU A 611 38.37 -16.68 6.27
C LEU A 611 37.58 -17.18 5.06
N SER A 612 36.32 -16.74 4.92
CA SER A 612 35.46 -17.11 3.79
C SER A 612 36.09 -16.69 2.45
N MET A 613 36.58 -15.44 2.37
CA MET A 613 37.29 -14.96 1.19
C MET A 613 38.66 -15.64 1.02
N ALA A 614 39.40 -15.89 2.10
CA ALA A 614 40.71 -16.56 2.05
C ALA A 614 40.61 -17.99 1.48
N TRP A 615 39.53 -18.69 1.80
CA TRP A 615 39.27 -20.06 1.37
C TRP A 615 38.46 -20.16 0.09
N ASN A 616 38.18 -19.03 -0.58
CA ASN A 616 37.41 -18.98 -1.82
C ASN A 616 36.06 -19.71 -1.72
N ILE A 617 35.38 -19.55 -0.58
CA ILE A 617 34.07 -20.16 -0.37
C ILE A 617 33.05 -19.41 -1.22
N THR A 618 32.16 -20.11 -1.91
CA THR A 618 31.15 -19.52 -2.80
C THR A 618 29.76 -19.88 -2.33
N SER A 619 28.82 -18.95 -2.52
CA SER A 619 27.40 -19.20 -2.28
C SER A 619 26.57 -18.67 -3.44
N LYS A 620 25.76 -19.56 -4.02
CA LYS A 620 24.83 -19.27 -5.12
C LYS A 620 23.47 -18.80 -4.59
N ALA A 621 23.18 -19.08 -3.31
CA ALA A 621 21.97 -18.67 -2.63
C ALA A 621 22.23 -17.43 -1.76
N PRO A 622 21.34 -16.43 -1.77
CA PRO A 622 21.49 -15.23 -0.94
C PRO A 622 21.05 -15.44 0.51
N HIS A 623 20.31 -16.50 0.79
CA HIS A 623 19.63 -16.69 2.07
C HIS A 623 19.44 -18.17 2.42
N GLY A 624 19.18 -18.46 3.70
CA GLY A 624 18.91 -19.81 4.22
C GLY A 624 20.03 -20.42 5.08
N GLY A 625 21.18 -19.77 5.19
CA GLY A 625 22.27 -20.16 6.09
C GLY A 625 22.73 -21.61 5.90
N MET A 626 22.79 -22.39 6.98
CA MET A 626 23.18 -23.80 6.96
C MET A 626 22.22 -24.69 6.17
N PHE A 627 20.96 -24.28 6.01
CA PHE A 627 19.92 -25.10 5.38
C PHE A 627 20.02 -25.12 3.85
N VAL A 628 20.85 -24.25 3.27
CA VAL A 628 21.13 -24.20 1.82
C VAL A 628 22.51 -24.76 1.48
N PHE A 629 22.99 -25.75 2.24
CA PHE A 629 24.31 -26.37 2.08
C PHE A 629 24.62 -26.82 0.64
N PHE A 630 23.59 -27.24 -0.11
CA PHE A 630 23.69 -27.68 -1.52
C PHE A 630 24.00 -26.54 -2.49
N ALA A 631 23.85 -25.28 -2.09
CA ALA A 631 24.18 -24.09 -2.88
C ALA A 631 25.48 -23.40 -2.43
N ILE A 632 26.24 -24.04 -1.54
CA ILE A 632 27.51 -23.54 -1.00
C ILE A 632 28.62 -24.50 -1.42
N ASP A 633 29.57 -24.03 -2.22
CA ASP A 633 30.75 -24.83 -2.51
C ASP A 633 31.74 -24.74 -1.33
N ASN A 634 32.55 -25.78 -1.11
CA ASN A 634 33.42 -25.89 0.07
C ASN A 634 32.68 -25.78 1.42
N PHE A 635 31.50 -26.39 1.52
CA PHE A 635 30.62 -26.29 2.70
C PHE A 635 31.32 -26.58 4.04
N LEU A 636 32.25 -27.53 4.11
CA LEU A 636 32.98 -27.81 5.35
C LEU A 636 33.83 -26.60 5.81
N LEU A 637 34.48 -25.91 4.87
CA LEU A 637 35.22 -24.68 5.16
C LEU A 637 34.28 -23.53 5.53
N PHE A 638 33.05 -23.51 4.98
CA PHE A 638 32.03 -22.53 5.34
C PHE A 638 31.63 -22.69 6.81
N VAL A 639 31.32 -23.92 7.22
CA VAL A 639 31.01 -24.25 8.62
C VAL A 639 32.20 -23.94 9.53
N LEU A 640 33.41 -24.28 9.11
CA LEU A 640 34.62 -24.02 9.89
C LEU A 640 34.86 -22.51 10.09
N ALA A 641 34.68 -21.69 9.06
CA ALA A 641 34.84 -20.23 9.15
C ALA A 641 33.83 -19.62 10.12
N ILE A 642 32.58 -20.07 10.08
CA ILE A 642 31.52 -19.64 11.02
C ILE A 642 31.85 -20.10 12.44
N ALA A 643 32.27 -21.35 12.62
CA ALA A 643 32.62 -21.88 13.94
C ALA A 643 33.78 -21.10 14.58
N ILE A 644 34.83 -20.79 13.81
CA ILE A 644 35.96 -19.98 14.28
C ILE A 644 35.49 -18.58 14.72
N GLY A 645 34.74 -17.86 13.87
CA GLY A 645 34.24 -16.53 14.23
C GLY A 645 33.26 -16.55 15.42
N THR A 646 32.41 -17.58 15.50
CA THR A 646 31.49 -17.82 16.62
C THR A 646 32.26 -17.98 17.93
N VAL A 647 33.31 -18.80 17.93
CA VAL A 647 34.19 -19.01 19.08
C VAL A 647 34.89 -17.71 19.46
N VAL A 648 35.49 -17.00 18.50
CA VAL A 648 36.17 -15.73 18.73
C VAL A 648 35.22 -14.70 19.36
N SER A 649 34.02 -14.52 18.80
CA SER A 649 33.03 -13.58 19.33
C SER A 649 32.51 -14.00 20.71
N ALA A 650 32.25 -15.30 20.94
CA ALA A 650 31.74 -15.79 22.21
C ALA A 650 32.76 -15.59 23.35
N PHE A 651 34.04 -15.91 23.10
CA PHE A 651 35.09 -15.66 24.08
C PHE A 651 35.35 -14.16 24.28
N ALA A 652 35.27 -13.35 23.22
CA ALA A 652 35.39 -11.89 23.34
C ALA A 652 34.30 -11.29 24.22
N VAL A 653 33.02 -11.64 24.00
CA VAL A 653 31.92 -11.10 24.82
C VAL A 653 32.00 -11.58 26.27
N VAL A 654 32.35 -12.86 26.50
CA VAL A 654 32.54 -13.41 27.86
C VAL A 654 33.69 -12.69 28.56
N GLY A 655 34.83 -12.50 27.88
CA GLY A 655 35.98 -11.78 28.41
C GLY A 655 35.65 -10.32 28.76
N LEU A 656 34.98 -9.61 27.86
CA LEU A 656 34.55 -8.22 28.07
C LEU A 656 33.56 -8.09 29.23
N LYS A 657 32.58 -9.02 29.34
CA LYS A 657 31.63 -9.03 30.44
C LYS A 657 32.30 -9.36 31.78
N ARG A 658 33.23 -10.33 31.83
CA ARG A 658 33.99 -10.67 33.05
C ARG A 658 34.87 -9.54 33.55
N TYR A 659 35.48 -8.77 32.65
CA TYR A 659 36.34 -7.66 33.02
C TYR A 659 35.55 -6.48 33.59
N ALA A 660 34.31 -6.26 33.14
CA ALA A 660 33.47 -5.15 33.59
C ALA A 660 32.56 -5.48 34.79
N VAL A 661 32.07 -6.72 34.91
CA VAL A 661 31.23 -7.15 36.04
C VAL A 661 32.12 -7.54 37.22
N ARG A 662 32.64 -6.55 37.95
CA ARG A 662 33.35 -6.76 39.23
C ARG A 662 32.44 -6.73 40.47
N LYS A 663 31.11 -6.78 40.31
CA LYS A 663 30.17 -7.06 41.42
C LYS A 663 29.11 -8.08 40.99
N PRO A 664 28.85 -9.12 41.80
CA PRO A 664 27.79 -10.08 41.49
C PRO A 664 26.44 -9.37 41.58
N ALA A 665 25.62 -9.50 40.54
CA ALA A 665 24.21 -9.11 40.60
C ALA A 665 23.53 -9.93 41.70
N VAL A 666 23.01 -9.24 42.71
CA VAL A 666 22.22 -9.83 43.79
C VAL A 666 20.97 -10.46 43.18
N VAL A 667 20.78 -11.75 43.45
CA VAL A 667 19.57 -12.48 43.09
C VAL A 667 18.54 -12.18 44.17
N ASP A 668 17.66 -11.20 43.94
CA ASP A 668 16.44 -11.08 44.75
C ASP A 668 15.45 -12.14 44.29
N ALA A 669 15.46 -13.29 44.96
CA ALA A 669 14.31 -14.17 45.00
C ALA A 669 13.34 -13.60 46.03
N ALA A 670 12.23 -13.03 45.57
CA ALA A 670 11.12 -12.69 46.47
C ALA A 670 10.54 -13.98 47.08
N PRO A 671 10.27 -14.02 48.40
CA PRO A 671 9.61 -15.16 49.01
C PRO A 671 8.15 -15.19 48.56
N VAL A 672 7.72 -16.35 48.07
CA VAL A 672 6.30 -16.67 47.86
C VAL A 672 5.67 -16.77 49.24
N ASN A 673 4.82 -15.81 49.60
CA ASN A 673 4.00 -15.90 50.80
C ASN A 673 2.57 -16.32 50.41
N ALA A 674 2.20 -17.47 50.99
CA ALA A 674 0.88 -18.08 51.25
C ALA A 674 -0.05 -18.36 50.06
#